data_AF-A0A439Q3W4-F1
#
_entry.id   AF-A0A439Q3W4-F1
#
_cell.length_a   1.000
_cell.length_b   1.000
_cell.length_c   1.000
_cell.angle_alpha   90.00
_cell.angle_beta   90.00
_cell.angle_gamma   90.00
#
_symmetry.space_group_name_H-M   'P 1'
#
loop_
_entity.id
_entity.type
_entity.pdbx_description
1 polymer ?
#
loop_
_entity_poly.entity_id
_entity_poly.type
_entity_poly.pdbx_seq_one_letter_code
_entity_poly.pdbx_strand_id
1 'polypeptide(L)'
;MQSLEGTMSSADEPLDRDIGSTLELWRYPVSSLTGERMRRAPVSSRGLDLDRAYGLFDEDTNDIVYPSIQKHWNVAPLFAARIVDAGTLQFSRDSESWHDADDPAIAEVMATSFGRRVRACRYGEHLGNKIAASRYELSPIHLLSRQSIEALRRSLPESEIDERRFRPNILVDIPDSGEMPEYSLLGKEFRIGNVRLRGTKPCGRCSFTSLEQQGVPEDRRVLRTLIAQFEKNFGIYCDVLTEGEIEVGDRLNLSWPVPELAPIVIVGGGQAGAMTAKALRDLGSDSPIEIFGDERHAPYERPPLSKSIGSRDDGKVELTSVLPPDEIERLDIRLHLNNRITSIDRANRTVETSDGSRRAYEFLVLATGGSARRLPGIDRGYGHVHSVRTAEDAWHFRQRLARSSRLFVLGGGWLGLEIAAAARTIGCEVTLFARQKRLCAKALPKVVSDFLEARHRAEGVHVRLGVEPTFRETPEGIEAEIGGIIERADTLVVAIGMTANDLLARHAGLSCHDGVDTDQNGATEDPRIFAVGDVARQRGPNAAQGSRIESWHNANEQAARAARAILSKPTDAMPPARFWSTQYDLNLQIAGLPDSSAKPVSSLYGSAPYWEFHGFAVGINRPGDVHRFASRISGPNHSSESLSRLRPTLDDTNSTLEHLCHADELREGQISRFEHTSAGHVSAGLLDGRPFAVHDRCPHADASLSEGFTEGRRIVCPLHFAEFDVETGEAFNAPPGCADLACYTVELQGTELFIRVPRGNAAT
;
A
#
# COMPACT_ATOMS: atom_id res chain seq x y z
N MET A 1 -27.01 44.24 -31.87
CA MET A 1 -26.61 44.72 -30.52
C MET A 1 -26.14 43.50 -29.75
N GLN A 2 -24.80 43.39 -29.68
CA GLN A 2 -23.92 42.43 -29.01
C GLN A 2 -24.45 41.07 -28.52
N SER A 3 -23.94 40.04 -29.20
CA SER A 3 -23.68 38.69 -28.69
C SER A 3 -22.53 38.71 -27.66
N LEU A 4 -22.68 37.94 -26.58
CA LEU A 4 -21.59 37.58 -25.67
C LEU A 4 -21.39 36.06 -25.75
N GLU A 5 -20.57 35.65 -26.71
CA GLU A 5 -19.90 34.36 -26.68
C GLU A 5 -18.69 34.49 -25.75
N GLY A 6 -18.78 33.92 -24.55
CA GLY A 6 -17.63 33.69 -23.69
C GLY A 6 -16.88 32.46 -24.20
N THR A 7 -15.79 32.68 -24.90
CA THR A 7 -14.84 31.64 -25.34
C THR A 7 -14.30 30.88 -24.13
N MET A 8 -14.71 29.61 -24.01
CA MET A 8 -13.90 28.60 -23.34
C MET A 8 -12.65 28.39 -24.20
N SER A 9 -11.51 28.86 -23.70
CA SER A 9 -10.21 28.66 -24.35
C SER A 9 -9.89 27.18 -24.42
N SER A 10 -9.47 26.76 -25.61
CA SER A 10 -9.16 25.41 -26.07
C SER A 10 -7.95 24.75 -25.38
N ALA A 11 -7.91 23.43 -25.50
CA ALA A 11 -6.81 22.53 -25.14
C ALA A 11 -5.50 22.76 -25.93
N ASP A 12 -4.42 22.23 -25.36
CA ASP A 12 -3.15 21.79 -25.96
C ASP A 12 -2.25 22.79 -26.72
N GLU A 13 -1.26 23.34 -26.00
CA GLU A 13 0.12 23.59 -26.48
C GLU A 13 1.13 23.06 -25.43
N PRO A 14 2.30 22.51 -25.82
CA PRO A 14 3.23 21.86 -24.90
C PRO A 14 4.05 22.92 -24.15
N LEU A 15 3.78 23.15 -22.87
CA LEU A 15 4.47 24.21 -22.14
C LEU A 15 5.63 23.64 -21.32
N ASP A 16 6.72 23.33 -22.02
CA ASP A 16 8.09 23.39 -21.47
C ASP A 16 8.30 24.83 -20.98
N ARG A 17 8.07 25.07 -19.67
CA ARG A 17 8.21 26.42 -19.10
C ARG A 17 9.69 26.75 -18.99
N ASP A 18 10.17 27.69 -19.80
CA ASP A 18 11.51 28.26 -19.67
C ASP A 18 11.64 28.93 -18.29
N ILE A 19 12.63 28.49 -17.53
CA ILE A 19 12.94 28.99 -16.18
C ILE A 19 14.36 29.54 -16.07
N GLY A 20 15.18 29.45 -17.12
CA GLY A 20 16.58 29.83 -16.99
C GLY A 20 17.47 29.36 -18.12
N SER A 21 18.78 29.48 -17.90
CA SER A 21 19.78 29.05 -18.89
C SER A 21 21.10 28.64 -18.25
N THR A 22 21.83 27.77 -18.93
CA THR A 22 23.20 27.38 -18.58
C THR A 22 24.17 28.55 -18.78
N LEU A 23 24.89 28.92 -17.73
CA LEU A 23 25.91 29.98 -17.74
C LEU A 23 27.31 29.42 -17.96
N GLU A 24 27.67 28.39 -17.20
CA GLU A 24 28.99 27.77 -17.27
C GLU A 24 28.88 26.26 -17.12
N LEU A 25 29.79 25.55 -17.78
CA LEU A 25 29.96 24.11 -17.65
C LEU A 25 31.38 23.83 -17.18
N TRP A 26 31.50 22.90 -16.25
CA TRP A 26 32.77 22.56 -15.64
C TRP A 26 32.93 21.05 -15.49
N ARG A 27 34.15 20.59 -15.76
CA ARG A 27 34.57 19.21 -15.50
C ARG A 27 35.73 19.22 -14.51
N TYR A 28 35.72 18.28 -13.57
CA TYR A 28 36.78 18.09 -12.57
C TYR A 28 37.37 16.69 -12.72
N PRO A 29 38.31 16.46 -13.65
CA PRO A 29 38.79 15.12 -13.96
C PRO A 29 39.37 14.38 -12.75
N VAL A 30 40.10 15.10 -11.90
CA VAL A 30 40.65 14.57 -10.64
C VAL A 30 39.83 15.05 -9.46
N SER A 31 39.43 14.11 -8.61
CA SER A 31 38.42 14.37 -7.59
C SER A 31 38.85 15.33 -6.47
N SER A 32 40.15 15.55 -6.27
CA SER A 32 40.73 16.45 -5.25
C SER A 32 41.34 17.75 -5.79
N LEU A 33 41.32 17.95 -7.11
CA LEU A 33 41.90 19.13 -7.78
C LEU A 33 40.79 20.09 -8.27
N THR A 34 41.20 21.29 -8.72
CA THR A 34 40.31 22.18 -9.50
C THR A 34 40.19 21.67 -10.95
N GLY A 35 39.20 22.20 -11.67
CA GLY A 35 38.77 21.65 -12.95
C GLY A 35 38.99 22.58 -14.14
N GLU A 36 38.35 22.24 -15.24
CA GLU A 36 38.38 22.97 -16.50
C GLU A 36 36.98 23.50 -16.87
N ARG A 37 36.95 24.64 -17.57
CA ARG A 37 35.74 25.16 -18.19
C ARG A 37 35.48 24.46 -19.52
N MET A 38 34.22 24.17 -19.79
CA MET A 38 33.77 23.56 -21.04
C MET A 38 32.78 24.47 -21.76
N ARG A 39 32.82 24.47 -23.09
CA ARG A 39 31.75 25.07 -23.91
C ARG A 39 30.57 24.11 -24.10
N ARG A 40 30.88 22.82 -24.18
CA ARG A 40 29.93 21.72 -24.33
C ARG A 40 30.33 20.57 -23.43
N ALA A 41 29.36 19.89 -22.84
CA ALA A 41 29.57 18.80 -21.92
C ALA A 41 28.75 17.58 -22.35
N PRO A 42 29.39 16.50 -22.81
CA PRO A 42 28.73 15.21 -22.99
C PRO A 42 28.26 14.67 -21.64
N VAL A 43 27.00 14.23 -21.58
CA VAL A 43 26.35 13.71 -20.39
C VAL A 43 25.84 12.29 -20.65
N SER A 44 26.30 11.35 -19.84
CA SER A 44 25.86 9.96 -19.82
C SER A 44 24.99 9.67 -18.60
N SER A 45 24.42 8.46 -18.53
CA SER A 45 23.71 7.94 -17.35
C SER A 45 24.55 7.95 -16.06
N ARG A 46 25.89 8.11 -16.17
CA ARG A 46 26.81 8.22 -15.03
C ARG A 46 27.24 9.66 -14.72
N GLY A 47 26.59 10.66 -15.31
CA GLY A 47 26.93 12.07 -15.20
C GLY A 47 27.78 12.59 -16.37
N LEU A 48 28.49 13.68 -16.12
CA LEU A 48 29.33 14.35 -17.12
C LEU A 48 30.57 13.49 -17.46
N ASP A 49 30.85 13.33 -18.75
CA ASP A 49 31.90 12.42 -19.21
C ASP A 49 33.31 12.79 -18.67
N LEU A 50 34.03 11.77 -18.16
CA LEU A 50 35.31 11.88 -17.48
C LEU A 50 35.35 12.80 -16.24
N ASP A 51 34.20 13.22 -15.71
CA ASP A 51 34.14 13.98 -14.47
C ASP A 51 34.47 13.07 -13.27
N ARG A 52 35.41 13.52 -12.43
CA ARG A 52 35.92 12.79 -11.26
C ARG A 52 36.36 11.35 -11.58
N ALA A 53 36.80 11.10 -12.81
CA ALA A 53 37.25 9.78 -13.26
C ALA A 53 38.58 9.34 -12.64
N TYR A 54 39.36 10.28 -12.11
CA TYR A 54 40.69 10.05 -11.56
C TYR A 54 40.76 10.45 -10.08
N GLY A 55 41.61 9.73 -9.33
CA GLY A 55 42.08 10.11 -8.01
C GLY A 55 43.57 10.42 -8.05
N LEU A 56 44.02 11.29 -7.15
CA LEU A 56 45.44 11.48 -6.87
C LEU A 56 45.79 10.64 -5.64
N PHE A 57 46.90 9.91 -5.66
CA PHE A 57 47.29 8.98 -4.61
C PHE A 57 48.74 9.20 -4.19
N ASP A 58 49.00 9.07 -2.90
CA ASP A 58 50.34 9.02 -2.31
C ASP A 58 51.07 7.77 -2.80
N GLU A 59 52.29 7.92 -3.33
CA GLU A 59 53.03 6.78 -3.91
C GLU A 59 53.54 5.79 -2.85
N ASP A 60 53.81 6.25 -1.62
CA ASP A 60 54.38 5.43 -0.56
C ASP A 60 53.30 4.60 0.14
N THR A 61 52.15 5.24 0.41
CA THR A 61 51.05 4.63 1.20
C THR A 61 49.92 4.08 0.34
N ASN A 62 49.81 4.51 -0.93
CA ASN A 62 48.65 4.34 -1.80
C ASN A 62 47.37 4.95 -1.23
N ASP A 63 47.49 5.88 -0.27
CA ASP A 63 46.34 6.60 0.26
C ASP A 63 45.90 7.68 -0.73
N ILE A 64 44.59 7.86 -0.84
CA ILE A 64 44.04 8.89 -1.72
C ILE A 64 44.32 10.28 -1.15
N VAL A 65 44.77 11.19 -2.01
CA VAL A 65 45.00 12.60 -1.73
C VAL A 65 43.67 13.34 -1.74
N TYR A 66 43.28 13.90 -0.60
CA TYR A 66 42.11 14.76 -0.50
C TYR A 66 42.20 15.75 0.66
N PRO A 67 41.63 16.96 0.49
CA PRO A 67 41.44 17.91 1.57
C PRO A 67 40.76 17.29 2.80
N SER A 68 41.47 17.26 3.92
CA SER A 68 41.02 16.59 5.15
C SER A 68 41.71 17.17 6.39
N ILE A 69 41.61 16.48 7.53
CA ILE A 69 42.36 16.80 8.75
C ILE A 69 43.87 16.77 8.48
N GLN A 70 44.32 15.94 7.53
CA GLN A 70 45.71 15.89 7.09
C GLN A 70 46.04 17.11 6.24
N LYS A 71 46.52 18.17 6.89
CA LYS A 71 46.73 19.50 6.29
C LYS A 71 47.64 19.53 5.05
N HIS A 72 48.56 18.57 4.90
CA HIS A 72 49.44 18.51 3.74
C HIS A 72 48.69 18.22 2.43
N TRP A 73 47.48 17.64 2.48
CA TRP A 73 46.63 17.47 1.30
C TRP A 73 45.84 18.72 0.91
N ASN A 74 45.83 19.76 1.74
CA ASN A 74 45.07 20.97 1.49
C ASN A 74 45.68 21.86 0.40
N VAL A 75 46.87 21.52 -0.12
CA VAL A 75 47.46 22.15 -1.30
C VAL A 75 46.87 21.61 -2.62
N ALA A 76 46.09 20.53 -2.57
CA ALA A 76 45.52 19.93 -3.78
C ALA A 76 44.70 20.92 -4.65
N PRO A 77 43.86 21.81 -4.10
CA PRO A 77 43.11 22.78 -4.90
C PRO A 77 43.97 23.87 -5.57
N LEU A 78 45.28 23.90 -5.30
CA LEU A 78 46.23 24.78 -6.00
C LEU A 78 46.63 24.24 -7.37
N PHE A 79 46.25 23.01 -7.69
CA PHE A 79 46.45 22.38 -8.99
C PHE A 79 45.12 22.22 -9.72
N ALA A 80 45.14 22.49 -11.02
CA ALA A 80 44.03 22.27 -11.93
C ALA A 80 44.28 21.01 -12.76
N ALA A 81 43.20 20.32 -13.12
CA ALA A 81 43.22 19.18 -14.02
C ALA A 81 42.29 19.41 -15.22
N ARG A 82 42.72 18.97 -16.40
CA ARG A 82 41.91 18.96 -17.62
C ARG A 82 42.13 17.68 -18.42
N ILE A 83 41.19 17.37 -19.30
CA ILE A 83 41.33 16.31 -20.31
C ILE A 83 41.40 16.93 -21.71
N VAL A 84 42.50 16.69 -22.42
CA VAL A 84 42.69 17.07 -23.83
C VAL A 84 42.71 15.83 -24.74
N ASP A 85 42.76 16.04 -26.06
CA ASP A 85 43.05 15.07 -27.13
C ASP A 85 43.00 13.58 -26.77
N ALA A 86 41.94 12.86 -27.19
CA ALA A 86 41.76 11.42 -26.98
C ALA A 86 41.78 10.93 -25.51
N GLY A 87 41.62 11.83 -24.52
CA GLY A 87 41.47 11.45 -23.11
C GLY A 87 42.71 11.69 -22.25
N THR A 88 43.73 12.39 -22.76
CA THR A 88 44.97 12.68 -22.06
C THR A 88 44.73 13.63 -20.88
N LEU A 89 45.15 13.20 -19.69
CA LEU A 89 45.05 13.97 -18.46
C LEU A 89 46.24 14.93 -18.35
N GLN A 90 45.94 16.21 -18.12
CA GLN A 90 46.94 17.25 -17.90
C GLN A 90 46.73 17.98 -16.57
N PHE A 91 47.83 18.46 -16.00
CA PHE A 91 47.87 19.24 -14.78
C PHE A 91 48.50 20.61 -14.97
N SER A 92 48.09 21.56 -14.14
CA SER A 92 48.69 22.89 -14.09
C SER A 92 48.68 23.46 -12.68
N ARG A 93 49.76 24.16 -12.31
CA ARG A 93 49.91 24.86 -11.01
C ARG A 93 49.47 26.32 -11.05
N ASP A 94 49.47 26.93 -12.23
CA ASP A 94 49.20 28.34 -12.51
C ASP A 94 47.98 28.55 -13.44
N SER A 95 47.38 27.48 -13.96
CA SER A 95 46.36 27.47 -15.03
C SER A 95 46.82 27.98 -16.40
N GLU A 96 48.11 28.29 -16.57
CA GLU A 96 48.70 28.79 -17.81
C GLU A 96 49.60 27.74 -18.45
N SER A 97 50.47 27.13 -17.65
CA SER A 97 51.42 26.09 -18.03
C SER A 97 50.80 24.71 -17.77
N TRP A 98 50.52 23.96 -18.83
CA TRP A 98 49.88 22.65 -18.75
C TRP A 98 50.84 21.54 -19.16
N HIS A 99 50.87 20.48 -18.35
CA HIS A 99 51.76 19.34 -18.50
C HIS A 99 50.95 18.05 -18.52
N ASP A 100 51.35 17.07 -19.33
CA ASP A 100 50.78 15.72 -19.29
C ASP A 100 51.02 15.10 -17.91
N ALA A 101 50.09 14.25 -17.47
CA ALA A 101 50.12 13.67 -16.13
C ALA A 101 51.38 12.82 -15.83
N ASP A 102 52.08 12.36 -16.87
CA ASP A 102 53.33 11.60 -16.82
C ASP A 102 54.59 12.47 -17.03
N ASP A 103 54.46 13.78 -17.22
CA ASP A 103 55.59 14.70 -17.34
C ASP A 103 56.38 14.80 -16.00
N PRO A 104 57.69 14.46 -15.99
CA PRO A 104 58.51 14.55 -14.79
C PRO A 104 58.53 15.95 -14.14
N ALA A 105 58.36 17.02 -14.94
CA ALA A 105 58.39 18.39 -14.42
C ALA A 105 57.20 18.68 -13.49
N ILE A 106 55.99 18.30 -13.89
CA ILE A 106 54.80 18.52 -13.05
C ILE A 106 54.76 17.55 -11.86
N ALA A 107 55.29 16.34 -12.04
CA ALA A 107 55.46 15.38 -10.95
C ALA A 107 56.36 15.95 -9.83
N GLU A 108 57.47 16.62 -10.18
CA GLU A 108 58.36 17.24 -9.19
C GLU A 108 57.72 18.45 -8.49
N VAL A 109 56.97 19.27 -9.23
CA VAL A 109 56.22 20.41 -8.65
C VAL A 109 55.15 19.92 -7.68
N MET A 110 54.40 18.87 -8.04
CA MET A 110 53.45 18.23 -7.14
C MET A 110 54.15 17.63 -5.93
N ALA A 111 55.24 16.89 -6.14
CA ALA A 111 55.99 16.26 -5.05
C ALA A 111 56.49 17.28 -4.02
N THR A 112 57.03 18.40 -4.52
CA THR A 112 57.47 19.52 -3.68
C THR A 112 56.31 20.14 -2.91
N SER A 113 55.16 20.36 -3.57
CA SER A 113 54.00 21.01 -2.96
C SER A 113 53.32 20.13 -1.89
N PHE A 114 53.17 18.84 -2.17
CA PHE A 114 52.58 17.87 -1.22
C PHE A 114 53.58 17.40 -0.16
N GLY A 115 54.88 17.67 -0.34
CA GLY A 115 55.97 17.19 0.51
C GLY A 115 56.26 15.69 0.36
N ARG A 116 55.76 15.07 -0.72
CA ARG A 116 55.89 13.65 -1.05
C ARG A 116 55.38 13.38 -2.46
N ARG A 117 55.79 12.25 -3.05
CA ARG A 117 55.34 11.88 -4.39
C ARG A 117 53.88 11.47 -4.41
N VAL A 118 53.21 11.92 -5.45
CA VAL A 118 51.81 11.63 -5.72
C VAL A 118 51.65 11.24 -7.18
N ARG A 119 50.66 10.39 -7.45
CA ARG A 119 50.37 9.87 -8.78
C ARG A 119 48.87 9.89 -9.04
N ALA A 120 48.49 10.33 -10.23
CA ALA A 120 47.12 10.23 -10.69
C ALA A 120 46.84 8.82 -11.20
N CYS A 121 45.68 8.26 -10.83
CA CYS A 121 45.25 6.95 -11.25
C CYS A 121 43.74 6.99 -11.53
N ARG A 122 43.31 6.34 -12.61
CA ARG A 122 41.89 6.24 -12.94
C ARG A 122 41.21 5.33 -11.93
N TYR A 123 40.03 5.70 -11.47
CA TYR A 123 39.28 4.83 -10.57
C TYR A 123 38.95 3.51 -11.27
N GLY A 124 39.14 2.39 -10.56
CA GLY A 124 39.01 1.03 -11.08
C GLY A 124 40.31 0.42 -11.62
N GLU A 125 41.38 1.20 -11.81
CA GLU A 125 42.70 0.67 -12.18
C GLU A 125 43.51 0.20 -10.96
N HIS A 126 44.54 -0.61 -11.23
CA HIS A 126 45.43 -1.12 -10.19
C HIS A 126 46.44 -0.07 -9.73
N LEU A 127 46.50 0.13 -8.42
CA LEU A 127 47.47 0.96 -7.72
C LEU A 127 48.32 0.04 -6.82
N GLY A 128 49.38 -0.54 -7.40
CA GLY A 128 50.14 -1.62 -6.76
C GLY A 128 49.26 -2.84 -6.49
N ASN A 129 49.15 -3.23 -5.22
CA ASN A 129 48.31 -4.37 -4.80
C ASN A 129 46.84 -3.99 -4.49
N LYS A 130 46.46 -2.72 -4.64
CA LYS A 130 45.11 -2.22 -4.39
C LYS A 130 44.42 -1.81 -5.69
N ILE A 131 43.10 -1.70 -5.68
CA ILE A 131 42.33 -1.03 -6.74
C ILE A 131 42.11 0.42 -6.31
N ALA A 132 42.31 1.37 -7.22
CA ALA A 132 41.96 2.77 -7.01
C ALA A 132 40.44 2.90 -6.86
N ALA A 133 39.94 2.80 -5.62
CA ALA A 133 38.52 2.89 -5.33
C ALA A 133 38.04 4.35 -5.39
N SER A 134 36.94 4.59 -6.10
CA SER A 134 36.25 5.87 -6.04
C SER A 134 35.68 6.10 -4.64
N ARG A 135 35.72 7.35 -4.18
CA ARG A 135 35.02 7.78 -2.96
C ARG A 135 33.60 8.26 -3.21
N TYR A 136 33.24 8.41 -4.49
CA TYR A 136 31.93 8.87 -4.92
C TYR A 136 31.22 7.67 -5.53
N GLU A 137 30.06 7.32 -4.99
CA GLU A 137 29.11 6.45 -5.70
C GLU A 137 28.61 7.23 -6.93
N LEU A 138 28.58 6.55 -8.08
CA LEU A 138 28.20 7.00 -9.43
C LEU A 138 27.74 8.47 -9.52
N SER A 139 28.59 9.32 -10.10
CA SER A 139 28.54 10.78 -10.11
C SER A 139 27.20 11.41 -10.54
N PRO A 140 26.38 11.92 -9.60
CA PRO A 140 25.23 12.75 -9.93
C PRO A 140 25.70 14.18 -10.26
N ILE A 141 25.12 14.80 -11.29
CA ILE A 141 25.48 16.13 -11.77
C ILE A 141 25.27 17.15 -10.65
N HIS A 142 26.29 17.95 -10.33
CA HIS A 142 26.12 19.07 -9.39
C HIS A 142 25.66 20.33 -10.14
N LEU A 143 24.45 20.80 -9.84
CA LEU A 143 23.87 22.03 -10.37
C LEU A 143 23.83 23.12 -9.30
N LEU A 144 24.27 24.32 -9.64
CA LEU A 144 24.30 25.50 -8.76
C LEU A 144 23.79 26.71 -9.55
N SER A 145 23.08 27.63 -8.91
CA SER A 145 22.65 28.86 -9.57
C SER A 145 23.56 30.06 -9.26
N ARG A 146 23.56 31.05 -10.16
CA ARG A 146 24.16 32.37 -9.92
C ARG A 146 23.54 33.04 -8.69
N GLN A 147 22.22 32.91 -8.52
CA GLN A 147 21.48 33.53 -7.42
C GLN A 147 21.96 33.02 -6.05
N SER A 148 22.22 31.72 -5.91
CA SER A 148 22.81 31.14 -4.71
C SER A 148 24.19 31.73 -4.40
N ILE A 149 25.03 31.88 -5.42
CA ILE A 149 26.35 32.51 -5.28
C ILE A 149 26.22 33.98 -4.85
N GLU A 150 25.29 34.72 -5.44
CA GLU A 150 25.01 36.11 -5.08
C GLU A 150 24.46 36.25 -3.66
N ALA A 151 23.60 35.32 -3.22
CA ALA A 151 23.11 35.27 -1.85
C ALA A 151 24.29 35.09 -0.86
N LEU A 152 25.20 34.16 -1.15
CA LEU A 152 26.39 33.97 -0.34
C LEU A 152 27.32 35.20 -0.36
N ARG A 153 27.49 35.87 -1.51
CA ARG A 153 28.23 37.14 -1.63
C ARG A 153 27.63 38.23 -0.74
N ARG A 154 26.30 38.33 -0.68
CA ARG A 154 25.61 39.29 0.21
C ARG A 154 25.87 38.99 1.69
N SER A 155 25.90 37.71 2.08
CA SER A 155 26.23 37.29 3.44
C SER A 155 27.70 37.48 3.83
N LEU A 156 28.60 37.54 2.85
CA LEU A 156 30.05 37.68 3.03
C LEU A 156 30.65 38.74 2.08
N PRO A 157 30.34 40.03 2.26
CA PRO A 157 30.78 41.09 1.35
C PRO A 157 32.31 41.30 1.34
N GLU A 158 33.00 40.85 2.38
CA GLU A 158 34.46 40.91 2.52
C GLU A 158 35.17 39.62 2.08
N SER A 159 34.43 38.63 1.58
CA SER A 159 34.99 37.37 1.09
C SER A 159 34.99 37.34 -0.44
N GLU A 160 36.07 36.80 -1.02
CA GLU A 160 36.13 36.51 -2.44
C GLU A 160 35.38 35.20 -2.73
N ILE A 161 34.10 35.34 -3.08
CA ILE A 161 33.22 34.23 -3.45
C ILE A 161 33.34 33.94 -4.95
N ASP A 162 34.05 32.86 -5.24
CA ASP A 162 34.30 32.33 -6.58
C ASP A 162 33.59 30.98 -6.75
N GLU A 163 32.89 30.78 -7.87
CA GLU A 163 32.14 29.57 -8.21
C GLU A 163 32.99 28.29 -8.14
N ARG A 164 34.29 28.39 -8.46
CA ARG A 164 35.25 27.26 -8.44
C ARG A 164 35.36 26.62 -7.06
N ARG A 165 35.10 27.38 -5.99
CA ARG A 165 35.08 26.87 -4.60
C ARG A 165 34.06 25.75 -4.41
N PHE A 166 32.93 25.81 -5.10
CA PHE A 166 31.78 24.92 -4.88
C PHE A 166 31.74 23.74 -5.84
N ARG A 167 32.56 23.80 -6.89
CA ARG A 167 32.71 22.75 -7.92
C ARG A 167 31.39 22.29 -8.55
N PRO A 168 30.55 23.21 -9.09
CA PRO A 168 29.39 22.82 -9.89
C PRO A 168 29.83 22.20 -11.20
N ASN A 169 29.09 21.21 -11.71
CA ASN A 169 29.22 20.76 -13.09
C ASN A 169 28.48 21.70 -14.04
N ILE A 170 27.33 22.22 -13.59
CA ILE A 170 26.48 23.15 -14.33
C ILE A 170 26.19 24.35 -13.44
N LEU A 171 26.61 25.54 -13.89
CA LEU A 171 26.20 26.81 -13.30
C LEU A 171 25.06 27.37 -14.15
N VAL A 172 23.94 27.72 -13.53
CA VAL A 172 22.74 28.20 -14.24
C VAL A 172 22.30 29.58 -13.76
N ASP A 173 21.54 30.27 -14.58
CA ASP A 173 20.82 31.50 -14.24
C ASP A 173 19.34 31.18 -14.10
N ILE A 174 18.75 31.41 -12.92
CA ILE A 174 17.32 31.19 -12.65
C ILE A 174 16.74 32.45 -11.97
N PRO A 175 16.42 33.50 -12.74
CA PRO A 175 16.20 34.85 -12.22
C PRO A 175 14.97 35.00 -11.30
N ASP A 176 13.93 34.18 -11.46
CA ASP A 176 12.61 34.42 -10.84
C ASP A 176 12.33 33.61 -9.55
N SER A 177 13.35 33.13 -8.80
CA SER A 177 13.11 32.07 -7.78
C SER A 177 13.84 32.18 -6.42
N GLY A 178 14.17 33.39 -5.98
CA GLY A 178 14.64 33.64 -4.61
C GLY A 178 16.14 33.37 -4.41
N GLU A 179 16.56 33.11 -3.16
CA GLU A 179 17.99 33.01 -2.82
C GLU A 179 18.65 31.69 -3.22
N MET A 180 17.91 30.58 -3.22
CA MET A 180 18.37 29.24 -3.61
C MET A 180 17.41 28.63 -4.65
N PRO A 181 17.30 29.21 -5.84
CA PRO A 181 16.24 28.88 -6.80
C PRO A 181 16.28 27.43 -7.29
N GLU A 182 17.46 26.82 -7.39
CA GLU A 182 17.62 25.43 -7.78
C GLU A 182 17.00 24.44 -6.80
N TYR A 183 16.73 24.83 -5.54
CA TYR A 183 16.03 23.95 -4.59
C TYR A 183 14.59 23.70 -5.01
N SER A 184 14.00 24.62 -5.78
CA SER A 184 12.68 24.41 -6.37
C SER A 184 12.65 23.31 -7.43
N LEU A 185 13.81 22.81 -7.87
CA LEU A 185 13.96 21.70 -8.82
C LEU A 185 14.12 20.33 -8.14
N LEU A 186 14.24 20.28 -6.80
CA LEU A 186 14.26 19.02 -6.07
C LEU A 186 12.97 18.23 -6.35
N GLY A 187 13.12 16.94 -6.63
CA GLY A 187 12.02 16.05 -7.03
C GLY A 187 11.46 16.27 -8.43
N LYS A 188 11.85 17.35 -9.13
CA LYS A 188 11.30 17.73 -10.44
C LYS A 188 12.21 17.31 -11.59
N GLU A 189 11.57 16.97 -12.71
CA GLU A 189 12.25 16.79 -13.98
C GLU A 189 12.31 18.11 -14.75
N PHE A 190 13.45 18.33 -15.38
CA PHE A 190 13.68 19.49 -16.23
C PHE A 190 14.64 19.13 -17.35
N ARG A 191 14.65 19.95 -18.38
CA ARG A 191 15.54 19.80 -19.54
C ARG A 191 16.58 20.89 -19.55
N ILE A 192 17.80 20.53 -19.93
CA ILE A 192 18.83 21.46 -20.38
C ILE A 192 19.23 21.00 -21.78
N GLY A 193 18.86 21.78 -22.80
CA GLY A 193 19.04 21.36 -24.18
C GLY A 193 18.29 20.04 -24.48
N ASN A 194 19.02 19.00 -24.88
CA ASN A 194 18.47 17.66 -25.12
C ASN A 194 18.60 16.71 -23.92
N VAL A 195 19.28 17.12 -22.85
CA VAL A 195 19.48 16.30 -21.64
C VAL A 195 18.30 16.49 -20.70
N ARG A 196 17.74 15.38 -20.21
CA ARG A 196 16.72 15.39 -19.15
C ARG A 196 17.38 15.06 -17.81
N LEU A 197 17.12 15.90 -16.82
CA LEU A 197 17.65 15.80 -15.47
C LEU A 197 16.50 15.73 -14.46
N ARG A 198 16.77 15.14 -13.29
CA ARG A 198 15.91 15.24 -12.11
C ARG A 198 16.70 15.73 -10.92
N GLY A 199 16.24 16.79 -10.25
CA GLY A 199 16.85 17.21 -8.99
C GLY A 199 16.58 16.18 -7.90
N THR A 200 17.61 15.68 -7.22
CA THR A 200 17.46 14.56 -6.26
C THR A 200 17.62 14.98 -4.81
N LYS A 201 18.71 15.66 -4.47
CA LYS A 201 18.98 16.06 -3.08
C LYS A 201 19.88 17.30 -3.00
N PRO A 202 19.82 18.06 -1.89
CA PRO A 202 20.76 19.14 -1.61
C PRO A 202 22.23 18.65 -1.61
N CYS A 203 23.12 19.53 -2.05
CA CYS A 203 24.51 19.20 -2.30
C CYS A 203 25.42 19.60 -1.12
N GLY A 204 25.69 18.66 -0.20
CA GLY A 204 26.52 18.92 0.98
C GLY A 204 27.95 19.34 0.63
N ARG A 205 28.47 20.41 1.25
CA ARG A 205 29.81 20.99 1.01
C ARG A 205 30.79 20.68 2.15
N CYS A 206 32.08 20.65 1.83
CA CYS A 206 33.14 20.32 2.77
C CYS A 206 34.23 21.42 2.85
N SER A 207 35.31 21.15 3.58
CA SER A 207 36.48 22.04 3.75
C SER A 207 37.08 22.52 2.44
N PHE A 208 36.89 21.80 1.33
CA PHE A 208 37.33 22.24 -0.01
C PHE A 208 36.93 23.69 -0.33
N THR A 209 35.71 24.09 0.06
CA THR A 209 35.18 25.44 -0.18
C THR A 209 35.97 26.55 0.53
N SER A 210 36.67 26.21 1.61
CA SER A 210 37.45 27.16 2.42
C SER A 210 38.92 27.26 2.04
N LEU A 211 39.44 26.32 1.25
CA LEU A 211 40.88 26.27 0.94
C LEU A 211 41.29 27.32 -0.09
N GLU A 212 42.58 27.65 -0.08
CA GLU A 212 43.23 28.43 -1.12
C GLU A 212 43.18 27.67 -2.45
N GLN A 213 42.90 28.40 -3.53
CA GLN A 213 42.89 27.92 -4.91
C GLN A 213 43.62 28.95 -5.78
N GLN A 214 43.84 28.63 -7.05
CA GLN A 214 44.55 29.52 -7.97
C GLN A 214 43.81 30.87 -8.13
N GLY A 215 44.45 31.93 -7.63
CA GLY A 215 43.91 33.29 -7.62
C GLY A 215 42.77 33.51 -6.62
N VAL A 216 42.55 32.59 -5.67
CA VAL A 216 41.44 32.64 -4.72
C VAL A 216 41.95 32.29 -3.31
N PRO A 217 41.99 33.23 -2.35
CA PRO A 217 42.65 33.02 -1.05
C PRO A 217 41.94 32.01 -0.14
N GLU A 218 42.62 31.46 0.87
CA GLU A 218 41.96 30.66 1.93
C GLU A 218 40.92 31.53 2.67
N ASP A 219 39.69 31.05 2.80
CA ASP A 219 38.66 31.73 3.59
C ASP A 219 37.72 30.74 4.30
N ARG A 220 37.93 30.57 5.60
CA ARG A 220 37.11 29.68 6.46
C ARG A 220 35.72 30.23 6.74
N ARG A 221 35.49 31.53 6.53
CA ARG A 221 34.16 32.15 6.72
C ARG A 221 33.16 31.59 5.71
N VAL A 222 33.62 31.21 4.51
CA VAL A 222 32.78 30.58 3.47
C VAL A 222 32.12 29.32 4.00
N LEU A 223 32.90 28.31 4.43
CA LEU A 223 32.32 27.06 4.95
C LEU A 223 31.49 27.28 6.22
N ARG A 224 31.92 28.16 7.13
CA ARG A 224 31.15 28.48 8.33
C ARG A 224 29.78 29.07 8.01
N THR A 225 29.71 29.94 7.00
CA THR A 225 28.47 30.56 6.54
C THR A 225 27.58 29.54 5.83
N LEU A 226 28.15 28.66 5.00
CA LEU A 226 27.41 27.54 4.42
C LEU A 226 26.78 26.65 5.50
N ILE A 227 27.52 26.33 6.57
CA ILE A 227 26.99 25.55 7.70
C ILE A 227 25.87 26.31 8.42
N ALA A 228 26.08 27.59 8.71
CA ALA A 228 25.17 28.37 9.54
C ALA A 228 23.89 28.81 8.81
N GLN A 229 23.97 29.15 7.53
CA GLN A 229 22.86 29.73 6.77
C GLN A 229 22.23 28.76 5.76
N PHE A 230 22.99 27.76 5.29
CA PHE A 230 22.55 26.85 4.24
C PHE A 230 22.61 25.39 4.68
N GLU A 231 22.67 25.12 5.98
CA GLU A 231 22.72 23.76 6.55
C GLU A 231 23.81 22.87 5.94
N LYS A 232 24.96 23.48 5.58
CA LYS A 232 26.10 22.85 4.89
C LYS A 232 25.81 22.43 3.45
N ASN A 233 24.62 22.69 2.90
CA ASN A 233 24.26 22.37 1.53
C ASN A 233 24.38 23.60 0.62
N PHE A 234 24.85 23.41 -0.62
CA PHE A 234 24.94 24.52 -1.59
C PHE A 234 24.89 23.96 -3.00
N GLY A 235 23.82 24.28 -3.74
CA GLY A 235 23.43 23.60 -4.97
C GLY A 235 22.66 22.29 -4.72
N ILE A 236 22.33 21.59 -5.80
CA ILE A 236 21.63 20.29 -5.79
C ILE A 236 22.40 19.25 -6.61
N TYR A 237 22.21 17.98 -6.28
CA TYR A 237 22.57 16.87 -7.15
C TYR A 237 21.42 16.54 -8.10
N CYS A 238 21.76 16.13 -9.31
CA CYS A 238 20.82 15.77 -10.36
C CYS A 238 21.14 14.40 -10.95
N ASP A 239 20.12 13.58 -11.14
CA ASP A 239 20.21 12.34 -11.91
C ASP A 239 20.01 12.63 -13.39
N VAL A 240 20.66 11.84 -14.25
CA VAL A 240 20.50 11.90 -15.70
C VAL A 240 19.41 10.92 -16.12
N LEU A 241 18.31 11.44 -16.65
CA LEU A 241 17.19 10.65 -17.16
C LEU A 241 17.29 10.37 -18.66
N THR A 242 17.97 11.25 -19.40
CA THR A 242 18.24 11.07 -20.84
C THR A 242 19.61 11.62 -21.15
N GLU A 243 20.48 10.77 -21.70
CA GLU A 243 21.83 11.11 -22.13
C GLU A 243 21.81 12.11 -23.28
N GLY A 244 22.88 12.89 -23.43
CA GLY A 244 22.97 13.92 -24.46
C GLY A 244 24.17 14.83 -24.28
N GLU A 245 24.05 16.07 -24.74
CA GLU A 245 25.10 17.08 -24.63
C GLU A 245 24.47 18.39 -24.17
N ILE A 246 25.11 19.04 -23.21
CA ILE A 246 24.70 20.38 -22.74
C ILE A 246 25.69 21.40 -23.31
N GLU A 247 25.18 22.49 -23.86
CA GLU A 247 25.97 23.65 -24.27
C GLU A 247 25.74 24.85 -23.32
N VAL A 248 26.75 25.70 -23.19
CA VAL A 248 26.58 27.01 -22.55
C VAL A 248 25.53 27.81 -23.34
N GLY A 249 24.55 28.37 -22.64
CA GLY A 249 23.40 29.07 -23.21
C GLY A 249 22.15 28.22 -23.39
N ASP A 250 22.22 26.90 -23.21
CA ASP A 250 21.04 26.03 -23.28
C ASP A 250 19.96 26.45 -22.27
N ARG A 251 18.70 26.43 -22.71
CA ARG A 251 17.55 26.77 -21.88
C ARG A 251 17.26 25.67 -20.86
N LEU A 252 16.95 26.09 -19.63
CA LEU A 252 16.33 25.25 -18.61
C LEU A 252 14.82 25.30 -18.78
N ASN A 253 14.20 24.18 -19.12
CA ASN A 253 12.75 24.09 -19.22
C ASN A 253 12.20 23.13 -18.16
N LEU A 254 11.22 23.61 -17.37
CA LEU A 254 10.42 22.77 -16.48
C LEU A 254 9.37 22.01 -17.29
N SER A 255 9.39 20.68 -17.18
CA SER A 255 8.28 19.84 -17.61
C SER A 255 7.23 19.76 -16.50
N TRP A 256 5.97 20.17 -16.75
CA TRP A 256 4.90 20.17 -15.73
C TRP A 256 3.72 19.24 -16.04
N PRO A 257 3.16 18.51 -15.04
CA PRO A 257 3.78 18.00 -13.82
C PRO A 257 4.01 16.49 -13.90
N VAL A 258 5.22 16.06 -13.53
CA VAL A 258 5.41 14.75 -12.88
C VAL A 258 5.25 15.03 -11.39
N PRO A 259 4.32 14.37 -10.68
CA PRO A 259 4.26 14.51 -9.23
C PRO A 259 5.58 14.03 -8.61
N GLU A 260 6.01 14.68 -7.52
CA GLU A 260 7.24 14.35 -6.76
C GLU A 260 7.37 12.86 -6.39
N LEU A 261 6.26 12.13 -6.44
CA LEU A 261 6.19 10.67 -6.46
C LEU A 261 5.33 10.24 -7.66
N ALA A 262 5.81 9.30 -8.49
CA ALA A 262 4.94 8.72 -9.53
C ALA A 262 3.70 8.09 -8.86
N PRO A 263 2.50 8.26 -9.44
CA PRO A 263 1.26 7.96 -8.74
C PRO A 263 1.10 6.45 -8.53
N ILE A 264 0.32 6.09 -7.51
CA ILE A 264 -0.24 4.74 -7.39
C ILE A 264 -1.51 4.73 -8.22
N VAL A 265 -1.50 3.96 -9.32
CA VAL A 265 -2.66 3.83 -10.21
C VAL A 265 -3.44 2.58 -9.82
N ILE A 266 -4.75 2.74 -9.59
CA ILE A 266 -5.67 1.67 -9.23
C ILE A 266 -6.67 1.47 -10.37
N VAL A 267 -6.64 0.28 -10.99
CA VAL A 267 -7.51 -0.10 -12.10
C VAL A 267 -8.72 -0.84 -11.56
N GLY A 268 -9.82 -0.12 -11.38
CA GLY A 268 -11.09 -0.65 -10.89
C GLY A 268 -11.69 0.21 -9.78
N GLY A 269 -12.79 0.91 -10.09
CA GLY A 269 -13.55 1.73 -9.15
C GLY A 269 -14.57 0.97 -8.30
N GLY A 270 -14.25 -0.25 -7.85
CA GLY A 270 -15.11 -1.05 -6.98
C GLY A 270 -14.63 -1.08 -5.52
N GLN A 271 -15.24 -1.95 -4.69
CA GLN A 271 -14.86 -2.16 -3.28
C GLN A 271 -13.34 -2.29 -3.08
N ALA A 272 -12.70 -3.21 -3.81
CA ALA A 272 -11.28 -3.50 -3.60
C ALA A 272 -10.39 -2.29 -3.92
N GLY A 273 -10.63 -1.61 -5.04
CA GLY A 273 -9.82 -0.45 -5.43
C GLY A 273 -9.99 0.73 -4.47
N ALA A 274 -11.23 1.03 -4.09
CA ALA A 274 -11.55 2.07 -3.12
C ALA A 274 -10.89 1.82 -1.75
N MET A 275 -10.97 0.58 -1.26
CA MET A 275 -10.39 0.19 0.02
C MET A 275 -8.87 0.16 -0.02
N THR A 276 -8.25 -0.13 -1.18
CA THR A 276 -6.80 -0.01 -1.33
C THR A 276 -6.36 1.44 -1.22
N ALA A 277 -7.06 2.37 -1.89
CA ALA A 277 -6.77 3.80 -1.80
C ALA A 277 -6.89 4.31 -0.35
N LYS A 278 -7.97 3.93 0.34
CA LYS A 278 -8.18 4.28 1.76
C LYS A 278 -7.07 3.71 2.64
N ALA A 279 -6.77 2.42 2.52
CA ALA A 279 -5.72 1.78 3.31
C ALA A 279 -4.33 2.41 3.05
N LEU A 280 -4.01 2.78 1.82
CA LEU A 280 -2.76 3.49 1.50
C LEU A 280 -2.66 4.82 2.25
N ARG A 281 -3.76 5.60 2.30
CA ARG A 281 -3.81 6.86 3.04
C ARG A 281 -3.76 6.67 4.55
N ASP A 282 -4.53 5.72 5.08
CA ASP A 282 -4.54 5.40 6.52
C ASP A 282 -3.15 4.94 7.02
N LEU A 283 -2.35 4.35 6.13
CA LEU A 283 -0.97 3.92 6.40
C LEU A 283 0.08 5.02 6.18
N GLY A 284 -0.33 6.24 5.80
CA GLY A 284 0.53 7.40 5.63
C GLY A 284 1.23 7.50 4.27
N SER A 285 0.61 7.00 3.19
CA SER A 285 1.12 7.23 1.84
C SER A 285 0.89 8.67 1.40
N ASP A 286 1.96 9.35 1.01
CA ASP A 286 1.93 10.70 0.41
C ASP A 286 1.93 10.66 -1.13
N SER A 287 2.04 9.47 -1.74
CA SER A 287 2.01 9.34 -3.20
C SER A 287 0.64 9.76 -3.76
N PRO A 288 0.56 10.42 -4.93
CA PRO A 288 -0.73 10.66 -5.56
C PRO A 288 -1.44 9.33 -5.88
N ILE A 289 -2.75 9.27 -5.69
CA ILE A 289 -3.55 8.06 -5.94
C ILE A 289 -4.59 8.39 -7.02
N GLU A 290 -4.61 7.58 -8.08
CA GLU A 290 -5.58 7.71 -9.16
C GLU A 290 -6.38 6.40 -9.30
N ILE A 291 -7.70 6.47 -9.23
CA ILE A 291 -8.60 5.33 -9.43
C ILE A 291 -9.29 5.46 -10.79
N PHE A 292 -9.15 4.46 -11.65
CA PHE A 292 -9.79 4.38 -12.95
C PHE A 292 -10.95 3.38 -12.92
N GLY A 293 -12.18 3.88 -13.04
CA GLY A 293 -13.41 3.11 -13.12
C GLY A 293 -13.98 3.12 -14.53
N ASP A 294 -14.45 1.96 -15.00
CA ASP A 294 -15.19 1.83 -16.25
C ASP A 294 -16.68 2.20 -16.11
N GLU A 295 -17.21 2.17 -14.88
CA GLU A 295 -18.56 2.61 -14.55
C GLU A 295 -18.63 4.14 -14.37
N ARG A 296 -19.82 4.72 -14.59
CA ARG A 296 -20.09 6.16 -14.39
C ARG A 296 -20.28 6.55 -12.92
N HIS A 297 -20.30 5.58 -12.03
CA HIS A 297 -20.61 5.72 -10.62
C HIS A 297 -19.32 5.71 -9.80
N ALA A 298 -19.23 6.57 -8.79
CA ALA A 298 -18.19 6.46 -7.77
C ALA A 298 -18.27 5.10 -7.05
N PRO A 299 -17.18 4.60 -6.45
CA PRO A 299 -17.17 3.28 -5.83
C PRO A 299 -18.33 3.05 -4.85
N TYR A 300 -19.03 1.94 -5.05
CA TYR A 300 -20.22 1.57 -4.28
C TYR A 300 -20.22 0.08 -3.93
N GLU A 301 -20.98 -0.29 -2.91
CA GLU A 301 -21.13 -1.68 -2.49
C GLU A 301 -22.01 -2.46 -3.47
N ARG A 302 -21.53 -3.62 -3.93
CA ARG A 302 -22.31 -4.54 -4.78
C ARG A 302 -23.32 -5.44 -4.05
N PRO A 303 -23.10 -5.88 -2.79
CA PRO A 303 -24.05 -6.74 -2.07
C PRO A 303 -25.50 -6.21 -1.96
N PRO A 304 -25.76 -4.89 -1.86
CA PRO A 304 -27.12 -4.35 -1.88
C PRO A 304 -27.88 -4.54 -3.20
N LEU A 305 -27.19 -4.65 -4.35
CA LEU A 305 -27.82 -4.66 -5.68
C LEU A 305 -28.85 -5.79 -5.89
N SER A 306 -28.62 -6.96 -5.27
CA SER A 306 -29.54 -8.11 -5.33
C SER A 306 -30.66 -8.05 -4.30
N LYS A 307 -30.54 -7.20 -3.28
CA LYS A 307 -31.46 -7.10 -2.14
C LYS A 307 -32.46 -5.97 -2.35
N SER A 308 -32.01 -4.86 -2.94
CA SER A 308 -32.81 -3.66 -3.19
C SER A 308 -33.83 -3.82 -4.32
N ILE A 309 -33.89 -4.96 -5.01
CA ILE A 309 -34.91 -5.23 -6.04
C ILE A 309 -36.29 -5.61 -5.46
N GLY A 310 -36.40 -5.83 -4.15
CA GLY A 310 -37.62 -6.28 -3.46
C GLY A 310 -38.70 -5.21 -3.24
N SER A 311 -38.73 -4.14 -4.02
CA SER A 311 -39.77 -3.10 -3.95
C SER A 311 -40.35 -2.82 -5.34
N ARG A 312 -41.66 -2.53 -5.42
CA ARG A 312 -42.34 -2.14 -6.67
C ARG A 312 -42.28 -0.63 -6.96
N ASP A 313 -41.61 0.13 -6.11
CA ASP A 313 -41.48 1.58 -6.26
C ASP A 313 -40.61 1.95 -7.49
N ASP A 314 -40.90 3.07 -8.14
CA ASP A 314 -40.19 3.56 -9.33
C ASP A 314 -38.85 4.26 -9.00
N GLY A 315 -38.55 4.40 -7.71
CA GLY A 315 -37.33 5.00 -7.17
C GLY A 315 -36.02 4.37 -7.66
N LYS A 316 -34.96 5.19 -7.67
CA LYS A 316 -33.59 4.83 -8.04
C LYS A 316 -33.06 3.67 -7.18
N VAL A 317 -32.20 2.82 -7.74
CA VAL A 317 -31.40 1.88 -6.95
C VAL A 317 -30.46 2.71 -6.07
N GLU A 318 -30.68 2.72 -4.76
CA GLU A 318 -29.79 3.40 -3.83
C GLU A 318 -28.45 2.67 -3.78
N LEU A 319 -27.37 3.43 -3.97
CA LEU A 319 -26.01 2.91 -3.97
C LEU A 319 -25.34 3.31 -2.66
N THR A 320 -24.96 2.30 -1.87
CA THR A 320 -24.12 2.51 -0.69
C THR A 320 -22.72 2.89 -1.14
N SER A 321 -22.30 4.13 -0.89
CA SER A 321 -20.98 4.61 -1.29
C SER A 321 -19.86 3.95 -0.44
N VAL A 322 -18.79 3.52 -1.09
CA VAL A 322 -17.56 3.02 -0.44
C VAL A 322 -16.56 4.15 -0.21
N LEU A 323 -16.54 5.11 -1.13
CA LEU A 323 -15.76 6.36 -1.04
C LEU A 323 -16.72 7.54 -1.30
N PRO A 324 -17.32 8.10 -0.24
CA PRO A 324 -18.13 9.31 -0.32
C PRO A 324 -17.32 10.51 -0.87
N PRO A 325 -17.96 11.49 -1.54
CA PRO A 325 -17.26 12.63 -2.14
C PRO A 325 -16.39 13.44 -1.17
N ASP A 326 -16.86 13.64 0.05
CA ASP A 326 -16.14 14.32 1.13
C ASP A 326 -14.89 13.53 1.57
N GLU A 327 -14.97 12.19 1.57
CA GLU A 327 -13.82 11.34 1.87
C GLU A 327 -12.81 11.33 0.71
N ILE A 328 -13.27 11.36 -0.55
CA ILE A 328 -12.40 11.49 -1.74
C ILE A 328 -11.58 12.78 -1.68
N GLU A 329 -12.24 13.90 -1.36
CA GLU A 329 -11.57 15.20 -1.22
C GLU A 329 -10.60 15.20 -0.04
N ARG A 330 -11.03 14.73 1.15
CA ARG A 330 -10.20 14.64 2.35
C ARG A 330 -8.96 13.77 2.15
N LEU A 331 -9.08 12.69 1.38
CA LEU A 331 -8.01 11.74 1.10
C LEU A 331 -7.18 12.11 -0.13
N ASP A 332 -7.47 13.22 -0.83
CA ASP A 332 -6.81 13.61 -2.08
C ASP A 332 -6.68 12.43 -3.06
N ILE A 333 -7.83 11.83 -3.40
CA ILE A 333 -7.92 10.72 -4.37
C ILE A 333 -8.47 11.27 -5.68
N ARG A 334 -7.76 11.05 -6.78
CA ARG A 334 -8.25 11.39 -8.13
C ARG A 334 -9.08 10.23 -8.67
N LEU A 335 -10.35 10.48 -8.92
CA LEU A 335 -11.29 9.48 -9.43
C LEU A 335 -11.64 9.76 -10.89
N HIS A 336 -11.32 8.82 -11.77
CA HIS A 336 -11.61 8.85 -13.19
C HIS A 336 -12.74 7.86 -13.52
N LEU A 337 -13.94 8.38 -13.77
CA LEU A 337 -15.13 7.60 -14.10
C LEU A 337 -15.34 7.51 -15.61
N ASN A 338 -16.00 6.44 -16.08
CA ASN A 338 -16.11 6.12 -17.51
C ASN A 338 -14.76 6.13 -18.25
N ASN A 339 -13.65 5.88 -17.54
CA ASN A 339 -12.32 5.93 -18.12
C ASN A 339 -11.60 4.61 -17.83
N ARG A 340 -11.80 3.64 -18.73
CA ARG A 340 -11.26 2.30 -18.62
C ARG A 340 -9.77 2.30 -18.97
N ILE A 341 -8.95 1.58 -18.21
CA ILE A 341 -7.60 1.20 -18.66
C ILE A 341 -7.67 0.10 -19.71
N THR A 342 -7.09 0.35 -20.87
CA THR A 342 -7.13 -0.53 -22.06
C THR A 342 -5.84 -1.31 -22.26
N SER A 343 -4.69 -0.79 -21.84
CA SER A 343 -3.40 -1.46 -21.95
C SER A 343 -2.46 -1.13 -20.77
N ILE A 344 -1.52 -2.04 -20.49
CA ILE A 344 -0.44 -1.85 -19.50
C ILE A 344 0.88 -2.06 -20.23
N ASP A 345 1.76 -1.06 -20.17
CA ASP A 345 3.16 -1.17 -20.54
C ASP A 345 4.00 -1.28 -19.26
N ARG A 346 4.48 -2.49 -18.98
CA ARG A 346 5.27 -2.80 -17.79
C ARG A 346 6.68 -2.22 -17.85
N ALA A 347 7.28 -2.20 -19.04
CA ALA A 347 8.66 -1.76 -19.23
C ALA A 347 8.77 -0.25 -18.98
N ASN A 348 7.81 0.52 -19.49
CA ASN A 348 7.76 1.97 -19.32
C ASN A 348 6.97 2.42 -18.08
N ARG A 349 6.34 1.47 -17.36
CA ARG A 349 5.47 1.72 -16.20
C ARG A 349 4.36 2.73 -16.50
N THR A 350 3.65 2.48 -17.59
CA THR A 350 2.52 3.30 -18.01
C THR A 350 1.28 2.46 -18.28
N VAL A 351 0.11 3.05 -18.09
CA VAL A 351 -1.17 2.53 -18.57
C VAL A 351 -1.78 3.46 -19.61
N GLU A 352 -2.56 2.89 -20.52
CA GLU A 352 -3.35 3.63 -21.49
C GLU A 352 -4.82 3.61 -21.10
N THR A 353 -5.47 4.76 -21.21
CA THR A 353 -6.88 4.96 -20.91
C THR A 353 -7.73 4.88 -22.18
N SER A 354 -9.04 4.69 -22.04
CA SER A 354 -9.97 4.58 -23.17
C SER A 354 -10.12 5.87 -23.98
N ASP A 355 -9.72 7.01 -23.42
CA ASP A 355 -9.62 8.30 -24.12
C ASP A 355 -8.30 8.48 -24.90
N GLY A 356 -7.42 7.47 -24.90
CA GLY A 356 -6.12 7.48 -25.57
C GLY A 356 -4.99 8.13 -24.77
N SER A 357 -5.27 8.65 -23.57
CA SER A 357 -4.23 9.23 -22.71
C SER A 357 -3.32 8.15 -22.10
N ARG A 358 -2.10 8.54 -21.74
CA ARG A 358 -1.16 7.68 -21.00
C ARG A 358 -0.95 8.21 -19.59
N ARG A 359 -0.83 7.29 -18.63
CA ARG A 359 -0.58 7.60 -17.23
C ARG A 359 0.58 6.75 -16.72
N ALA A 360 1.63 7.40 -16.22
CA ALA A 360 2.72 6.71 -15.54
C ALA A 360 2.27 6.22 -14.16
N TYR A 361 2.90 5.19 -13.63
CA TYR A 361 2.67 4.71 -12.27
C TYR A 361 3.98 4.31 -11.58
N GLU A 362 4.05 4.50 -10.27
CA GLU A 362 5.08 3.85 -9.44
C GLU A 362 4.65 2.44 -9.05
N PHE A 363 3.37 2.31 -8.69
CA PHE A 363 2.70 1.04 -8.42
C PHE A 363 1.36 0.98 -9.14
N LEU A 364 1.02 -0.20 -9.65
CA LEU A 364 -0.24 -0.48 -10.31
C LEU A 364 -1.03 -1.52 -9.50
N VAL A 365 -2.29 -1.23 -9.20
CA VAL A 365 -3.18 -2.16 -8.49
C VAL A 365 -4.33 -2.56 -9.42
N LEU A 366 -4.39 -3.84 -9.78
CA LEU A 366 -5.47 -4.42 -10.57
C LEU A 366 -6.63 -4.84 -9.65
N ALA A 367 -7.68 -4.03 -9.64
CA ALA A 367 -8.90 -4.21 -8.86
C ALA A 367 -10.14 -4.34 -9.77
N THR A 368 -9.96 -4.92 -10.97
CA THR A 368 -10.97 -5.01 -12.03
C THR A 368 -12.14 -5.94 -11.73
N GLY A 369 -12.06 -6.68 -10.63
CA GLY A 369 -13.09 -7.60 -10.16
C GLY A 369 -13.43 -8.70 -11.17
N GLY A 370 -14.72 -9.01 -11.32
CA GLY A 370 -15.22 -9.99 -12.27
C GLY A 370 -16.53 -9.57 -12.93
N SER A 371 -16.86 -10.26 -14.02
CA SER A 371 -18.08 -10.09 -14.81
C SER A 371 -19.02 -11.28 -14.62
N ALA A 372 -20.34 -11.03 -14.63
CA ALA A 372 -21.32 -12.12 -14.61
C ALA A 372 -21.14 -13.04 -15.82
N ARG A 373 -21.17 -14.36 -15.60
CA ARG A 373 -21.10 -15.34 -16.70
C ARG A 373 -22.34 -15.22 -17.57
N ARG A 374 -22.13 -15.15 -18.87
CA ARG A 374 -23.22 -15.18 -19.85
C ARG A 374 -23.64 -16.61 -20.12
N LEU A 375 -24.94 -16.81 -20.31
CA LEU A 375 -25.47 -18.06 -20.83
C LEU A 375 -25.17 -18.14 -22.34
N PRO A 376 -24.41 -19.14 -22.82
CA PRO A 376 -24.11 -19.27 -24.25
C PRO A 376 -25.38 -19.61 -25.06
N GLY A 377 -25.45 -19.13 -26.31
CA GLY A 377 -26.46 -19.56 -27.28
C GLY A 377 -27.86 -18.98 -27.13
N ILE A 378 -28.11 -18.10 -26.15
CA ILE A 378 -29.38 -17.38 -26.04
C ILE A 378 -29.34 -16.07 -26.84
N ASP A 379 -30.31 -15.88 -27.73
CA ASP A 379 -30.54 -14.59 -28.38
C ASP A 379 -31.13 -13.59 -27.38
N ARG A 380 -30.67 -12.34 -27.40
CA ARG A 380 -31.00 -11.29 -26.42
C ARG A 380 -31.69 -10.08 -27.06
N GLY A 381 -32.46 -10.29 -28.11
CA GLY A 381 -33.09 -9.24 -28.89
C GLY A 381 -34.29 -8.53 -28.24
N TYR A 382 -34.95 -9.13 -27.25
CA TYR A 382 -36.23 -8.65 -26.72
C TYR A 382 -36.17 -8.08 -25.29
N GLY A 383 -35.01 -8.14 -24.62
CA GLY A 383 -34.80 -7.48 -23.32
C GLY A 383 -35.50 -8.18 -22.15
N HIS A 384 -35.58 -9.51 -22.18
CA HIS A 384 -36.15 -10.37 -21.13
C HIS A 384 -35.07 -11.17 -20.38
N VAL A 385 -33.83 -11.18 -20.87
CA VAL A 385 -32.67 -11.86 -20.24
C VAL A 385 -31.78 -10.86 -19.51
N HIS A 386 -31.63 -11.05 -18.20
CA HIS A 386 -30.86 -10.18 -17.32
C HIS A 386 -29.75 -10.93 -16.57
N SER A 387 -28.77 -10.17 -16.11
CA SER A 387 -27.81 -10.53 -15.06
C SER A 387 -27.74 -9.37 -14.08
N VAL A 388 -27.21 -9.59 -12.87
CA VAL A 388 -27.02 -8.51 -11.88
C VAL A 388 -25.57 -8.48 -11.44
N ARG A 389 -24.81 -7.47 -11.90
CA ARG A 389 -23.45 -7.18 -11.43
C ARG A 389 -23.21 -5.69 -11.18
N THR A 390 -23.72 -4.82 -12.04
CA THR A 390 -23.58 -3.35 -11.91
C THR A 390 -24.85 -2.68 -11.42
N ALA A 391 -24.76 -1.39 -11.08
CA ALA A 391 -25.91 -0.56 -10.76
C ALA A 391 -26.92 -0.49 -11.92
N GLU A 392 -26.41 -0.38 -13.16
CA GLU A 392 -27.23 -0.40 -14.37
C GLU A 392 -27.96 -1.73 -14.54
N ASP A 393 -27.25 -2.85 -14.36
CA ASP A 393 -27.86 -4.19 -14.42
C ASP A 393 -29.02 -4.30 -13.43
N ALA A 394 -28.80 -3.90 -12.17
CA ALA A 394 -29.80 -3.94 -11.12
C ALA A 394 -30.99 -3.03 -11.44
N TRP A 395 -30.75 -1.83 -11.96
CA TRP A 395 -31.79 -0.89 -12.37
C TRP A 395 -32.65 -1.43 -13.53
N HIS A 396 -32.01 -1.95 -14.59
CA HIS A 396 -32.71 -2.54 -15.73
C HIS A 396 -33.51 -3.78 -15.30
N PHE A 397 -32.92 -4.65 -14.49
CA PHE A 397 -33.59 -5.84 -14.00
C PHE A 397 -34.78 -5.49 -13.10
N ARG A 398 -34.63 -4.53 -12.17
CA ARG A 398 -35.73 -4.07 -11.30
C ARG A 398 -36.91 -3.54 -12.09
N GLN A 399 -36.67 -2.70 -13.10
CA GLN A 399 -37.75 -2.16 -13.95
C GLN A 399 -38.51 -3.26 -14.69
N ARG A 400 -37.77 -4.25 -15.22
CA ARG A 400 -38.41 -5.39 -15.87
C ARG A 400 -39.22 -6.19 -14.85
N LEU A 401 -38.59 -6.56 -13.73
CA LEU A 401 -39.18 -7.39 -12.69
C LEU A 401 -40.46 -6.78 -12.09
N ALA A 402 -40.54 -5.45 -11.95
CA ALA A 402 -41.73 -4.76 -11.47
C ALA A 402 -42.97 -5.02 -12.34
N ARG A 403 -42.78 -5.37 -13.62
CA ARG A 403 -43.84 -5.67 -14.60
C ARG A 403 -44.02 -7.17 -14.82
N SER A 404 -43.18 -8.00 -14.22
CA SER A 404 -43.19 -9.45 -14.39
C SER A 404 -44.10 -10.12 -13.37
N SER A 405 -44.95 -11.01 -13.84
CA SER A 405 -45.73 -11.94 -13.03
C SER A 405 -44.96 -13.24 -12.79
N ARG A 406 -44.12 -13.65 -13.75
CA ARG A 406 -43.32 -14.89 -13.71
C ARG A 406 -41.84 -14.62 -13.98
N LEU A 407 -40.98 -15.15 -13.12
CA LEU A 407 -39.53 -15.04 -13.21
C LEU A 407 -38.88 -16.43 -13.26
N PHE A 408 -38.02 -16.63 -14.25
CA PHE A 408 -37.05 -17.71 -14.25
C PHE A 408 -35.72 -17.24 -13.64
N VAL A 409 -35.20 -18.02 -12.70
CA VAL A 409 -33.87 -17.84 -12.11
C VAL A 409 -33.00 -19.01 -12.55
N LEU A 410 -31.94 -18.75 -13.32
CA LEU A 410 -30.95 -19.76 -13.69
C LEU A 410 -29.73 -19.66 -12.76
N GLY A 411 -29.61 -20.61 -11.84
CA GLY A 411 -28.48 -20.72 -10.92
C GLY A 411 -28.92 -20.78 -9.45
N GLY A 412 -28.70 -21.94 -8.81
CA GLY A 412 -29.01 -22.15 -7.38
C GLY A 412 -27.89 -21.74 -6.42
N GLY A 413 -27.11 -20.70 -6.73
CA GLY A 413 -26.09 -20.13 -5.84
C GLY A 413 -26.61 -18.91 -5.07
N TRP A 414 -25.74 -18.26 -4.28
CA TRP A 414 -26.08 -17.10 -3.43
C TRP A 414 -26.96 -16.06 -4.12
N LEU A 415 -26.47 -15.50 -5.23
CA LEU A 415 -27.16 -14.43 -5.96
C LEU A 415 -28.54 -14.88 -6.48
N GLY A 416 -28.65 -16.10 -7.02
CA GLY A 416 -29.92 -16.61 -7.50
C GLY A 416 -30.95 -16.80 -6.39
N LEU A 417 -30.49 -17.24 -5.21
CA LEU A 417 -31.36 -17.37 -4.03
C LEU A 417 -31.78 -16.01 -3.47
N GLU A 418 -30.89 -15.02 -3.40
CA GLU A 418 -31.25 -13.67 -2.98
C GLU A 418 -32.29 -13.05 -3.93
N ILE A 419 -32.09 -13.20 -5.24
CA ILE A 419 -33.02 -12.68 -6.24
C ILE A 419 -34.37 -13.41 -6.18
N ALA A 420 -34.38 -14.74 -6.02
CA ALA A 420 -35.60 -15.51 -5.86
C ALA A 420 -36.39 -15.02 -4.62
N ALA A 421 -35.70 -14.79 -3.50
CA ALA A 421 -36.33 -14.30 -2.28
C ALA A 421 -36.93 -12.90 -2.45
N ALA A 422 -36.19 -11.98 -3.05
CA ALA A 422 -36.67 -10.62 -3.30
C ALA A 422 -37.86 -10.60 -4.28
N ALA A 423 -37.82 -11.41 -5.34
CA ALA A 423 -38.90 -11.52 -6.31
C ALA A 423 -40.19 -12.13 -5.71
N ARG A 424 -40.07 -13.12 -4.83
CA ARG A 424 -41.22 -13.67 -4.08
C ARG A 424 -41.86 -12.62 -3.16
N THR A 425 -41.05 -11.79 -2.50
CA THR A 425 -41.53 -10.73 -1.58
C THR A 425 -42.41 -9.70 -2.29
N ILE A 426 -42.19 -9.44 -3.59
CA ILE A 426 -43.04 -8.55 -4.40
C ILE A 426 -44.15 -9.29 -5.18
N GLY A 427 -44.37 -10.57 -4.88
CA GLY A 427 -45.47 -11.38 -5.42
C GLY A 427 -45.21 -12.04 -6.78
N CYS A 428 -43.98 -12.08 -7.28
CA CYS A 428 -43.66 -12.75 -8.54
C CYS A 428 -43.69 -14.28 -8.36
N GLU A 429 -44.24 -15.02 -9.31
CA GLU A 429 -44.11 -16.49 -9.39
C GLU A 429 -42.69 -16.83 -9.85
N VAL A 430 -41.96 -17.63 -9.08
CA VAL A 430 -40.53 -17.89 -9.35
C VAL A 430 -40.28 -19.37 -9.59
N THR A 431 -39.66 -19.69 -10.72
CA THR A 431 -39.05 -21.01 -10.98
C THR A 431 -37.55 -20.86 -11.00
N LEU A 432 -36.87 -21.63 -10.13
CA LEU A 432 -35.41 -21.63 -10.01
C LEU A 432 -34.86 -22.93 -10.60
N PHE A 433 -33.97 -22.81 -11.58
CA PHE A 433 -33.28 -23.93 -12.21
C PHE A 433 -31.85 -24.02 -11.70
N ALA A 434 -31.44 -25.22 -11.28
CA ALA A 434 -30.06 -25.52 -10.94
C ALA A 434 -29.63 -26.86 -11.54
N ARG A 435 -28.48 -26.85 -12.23
CA ARG A 435 -27.85 -28.06 -12.77
C ARG A 435 -27.43 -29.05 -11.68
N GLN A 436 -27.10 -28.55 -10.49
CA GLN A 436 -26.68 -29.39 -9.38
C GLN A 436 -27.89 -30.03 -8.67
N LYS A 437 -27.65 -31.16 -8.00
CA LYS A 437 -28.67 -31.89 -7.23
C LYS A 437 -29.05 -31.23 -5.90
N ARG A 438 -28.52 -30.05 -5.60
CA ARG A 438 -28.73 -29.28 -4.36
C ARG A 438 -28.37 -27.82 -4.58
N LEU A 439 -28.99 -26.92 -3.80
CA LEU A 439 -28.64 -25.50 -3.80
C LEU A 439 -27.25 -25.26 -3.19
N CYS A 440 -26.54 -24.23 -3.64
CA CYS A 440 -25.19 -23.87 -3.21
C CYS A 440 -24.21 -25.06 -3.17
N ALA A 441 -24.34 -26.01 -4.11
CA ALA A 441 -23.66 -27.30 -4.04
C ALA A 441 -22.13 -27.23 -4.00
N LYS A 442 -21.53 -26.16 -4.53
CA LYS A 442 -20.08 -25.95 -4.50
C LYS A 442 -19.60 -25.28 -3.22
N ALA A 443 -20.48 -24.57 -2.52
CA ALA A 443 -20.11 -23.65 -1.45
C ALA A 443 -20.61 -24.09 -0.07
N LEU A 444 -21.63 -24.95 0.03
CA LEU A 444 -22.22 -25.31 1.32
C LEU A 444 -22.25 -26.81 1.54
N PRO A 445 -22.15 -27.28 2.80
CA PRO A 445 -22.50 -28.64 3.21
C PRO A 445 -23.96 -28.97 2.94
N LYS A 446 -24.26 -30.27 2.77
CA LYS A 446 -25.62 -30.75 2.47
C LYS A 446 -26.67 -30.24 3.45
N VAL A 447 -26.40 -30.30 4.75
CA VAL A 447 -27.37 -29.90 5.79
C VAL A 447 -27.82 -28.44 5.67
N VAL A 448 -26.91 -27.55 5.28
CA VAL A 448 -27.20 -26.12 5.08
C VAL A 448 -27.95 -25.92 3.76
N SER A 449 -27.55 -26.63 2.70
CA SER A 449 -28.27 -26.62 1.41
C SER A 449 -29.72 -27.08 1.54
N ASP A 450 -29.96 -28.16 2.27
CA ASP A 450 -31.29 -28.72 2.50
C ASP A 450 -32.19 -27.72 3.26
N PHE A 451 -31.61 -27.04 4.26
CA PHE A 451 -32.31 -25.99 5.01
C PHE A 451 -32.74 -24.82 4.10
N LEU A 452 -31.83 -24.33 3.26
CA LEU A 452 -32.14 -23.26 2.30
C LEU A 452 -33.18 -23.70 1.27
N GLU A 453 -33.07 -24.92 0.75
CA GLU A 453 -34.05 -25.45 -0.21
C GLU A 453 -35.45 -25.54 0.41
N ALA A 454 -35.55 -26.08 1.64
CA ALA A 454 -36.80 -26.17 2.36
C ALA A 454 -37.42 -24.77 2.57
N ARG A 455 -36.62 -23.77 2.96
CA ARG A 455 -37.08 -22.39 3.12
C ARG A 455 -37.64 -21.83 1.80
N HIS A 456 -36.89 -21.93 0.71
CA HIS A 456 -37.32 -21.39 -0.59
C HIS A 456 -38.58 -22.06 -1.14
N ARG A 457 -38.69 -23.39 -0.98
CA ARG A 457 -39.92 -24.11 -1.34
C ARG A 457 -41.11 -23.69 -0.49
N ALA A 458 -40.91 -23.46 0.81
CA ALA A 458 -41.96 -22.99 1.71
C ALA A 458 -42.47 -21.59 1.35
N GLU A 459 -41.61 -20.73 0.80
CA GLU A 459 -41.97 -19.41 0.27
C GLU A 459 -42.59 -19.46 -1.14
N GLY A 460 -42.78 -20.66 -1.70
CA GLY A 460 -43.46 -20.89 -2.97
C GLY A 460 -42.55 -20.82 -4.20
N VAL A 461 -41.22 -20.91 -4.04
CA VAL A 461 -40.32 -21.04 -5.20
C VAL A 461 -40.40 -22.45 -5.79
N HIS A 462 -40.63 -22.54 -7.10
CA HIS A 462 -40.56 -23.80 -7.84
C HIS A 462 -39.10 -24.18 -8.11
N VAL A 463 -38.46 -24.83 -7.15
CA VAL A 463 -37.05 -25.25 -7.27
C VAL A 463 -36.93 -26.53 -8.10
N ARG A 464 -36.24 -26.44 -9.24
CA ARG A 464 -35.91 -27.52 -10.19
C ARG A 464 -34.41 -27.82 -10.13
N LEU A 465 -34.05 -28.94 -9.51
CA LEU A 465 -32.66 -29.38 -9.33
C LEU A 465 -32.29 -30.48 -10.33
N GLY A 466 -31.01 -30.57 -10.67
CA GLY A 466 -30.50 -31.59 -11.59
C GLY A 466 -30.97 -31.39 -13.04
N VAL A 467 -31.36 -30.18 -13.41
CA VAL A 467 -31.89 -29.86 -14.76
C VAL A 467 -31.05 -28.80 -15.45
N GLU A 468 -30.98 -28.89 -16.78
CA GLU A 468 -30.32 -27.91 -17.65
C GLU A 468 -31.31 -27.49 -18.74
N PRO A 469 -32.17 -26.49 -18.46
CA PRO A 469 -33.12 -25.99 -19.46
C PRO A 469 -32.41 -25.33 -20.65
N THR A 470 -32.96 -25.55 -21.84
CA THR A 470 -32.65 -24.72 -23.01
C THR A 470 -33.59 -23.52 -23.01
N PHE A 471 -33.05 -22.31 -23.13
CA PHE A 471 -33.85 -21.10 -23.12
C PHE A 471 -33.98 -20.49 -24.50
N ARG A 472 -35.17 -19.95 -24.80
CA ARG A 472 -35.43 -19.16 -26.00
C ARG A 472 -36.13 -17.87 -25.61
N GLU A 473 -35.57 -16.75 -26.02
CA GLU A 473 -36.23 -15.45 -25.88
C GLU A 473 -37.20 -15.24 -27.04
N THR A 474 -38.41 -14.77 -26.73
CA THR A 474 -39.47 -14.43 -27.70
C THR A 474 -39.94 -12.99 -27.46
N PRO A 475 -40.71 -12.39 -28.39
CA PRO A 475 -41.28 -11.06 -28.16
C PRO A 475 -42.18 -10.97 -26.91
N GLU A 476 -42.74 -12.08 -26.46
CA GLU A 476 -43.66 -12.17 -25.34
C GLU A 476 -43.00 -12.51 -24.00
N GLY A 477 -41.76 -13.02 -24.01
CA GLY A 477 -41.07 -13.45 -22.78
C GLY A 477 -39.94 -14.45 -23.00
N ILE A 478 -39.79 -15.38 -22.07
CA ILE A 478 -38.78 -16.44 -22.10
C ILE A 478 -39.47 -17.79 -22.02
N GLU A 479 -39.08 -18.69 -22.91
CA GLU A 479 -39.42 -20.11 -22.87
C GLU A 479 -38.23 -20.93 -22.33
N ALA A 480 -38.51 -21.87 -21.44
CA ALA A 480 -37.56 -22.85 -20.93
C ALA A 480 -38.01 -24.25 -21.33
N GLU A 481 -37.20 -24.96 -22.10
CA GLU A 481 -37.46 -26.34 -22.49
C GLU A 481 -36.70 -27.32 -21.59
N ILE A 482 -37.43 -28.26 -20.99
CA ILE A 482 -36.87 -29.32 -20.14
C ILE A 482 -37.49 -30.65 -20.54
N GLY A 483 -36.71 -31.54 -21.13
CA GLY A 483 -37.17 -32.87 -21.52
C GLY A 483 -38.39 -32.84 -22.47
N GLY A 484 -38.43 -31.87 -23.39
CA GLY A 484 -39.53 -31.68 -24.34
C GLY A 484 -40.75 -30.90 -23.79
N ILE A 485 -40.73 -30.50 -22.51
CA ILE A 485 -41.78 -29.67 -21.91
C ILE A 485 -41.32 -28.21 -21.94
N ILE A 486 -42.19 -27.32 -22.44
CA ILE A 486 -41.93 -25.88 -22.50
C ILE A 486 -42.67 -25.17 -21.35
N GLU A 487 -41.91 -24.52 -20.47
CA GLU A 487 -42.42 -23.59 -19.44
C GLU A 487 -42.20 -22.13 -19.91
N ARG A 488 -43.07 -21.20 -19.50
CA ARG A 488 -43.01 -19.78 -19.92
C ARG A 488 -42.92 -18.83 -18.73
N ALA A 489 -42.09 -17.80 -18.86
CA ALA A 489 -41.98 -16.68 -17.91
C ALA A 489 -41.80 -15.35 -18.64
N ASP A 490 -41.99 -14.24 -17.93
CA ASP A 490 -41.86 -12.90 -18.51
C ASP A 490 -40.40 -12.44 -18.56
N THR A 491 -39.54 -13.05 -17.74
CA THR A 491 -38.16 -12.61 -17.50
C THR A 491 -37.29 -13.78 -17.06
N LEU A 492 -36.04 -13.78 -17.48
CA LEU A 492 -34.99 -14.68 -17.04
C LEU A 492 -33.86 -13.87 -16.39
N VAL A 493 -33.43 -14.27 -15.21
CA VAL A 493 -32.18 -13.80 -14.61
C VAL A 493 -31.15 -14.92 -14.55
N VAL A 494 -29.97 -14.64 -15.10
CA VAL A 494 -28.84 -15.57 -15.17
C VAL A 494 -27.87 -15.29 -14.02
N ALA A 495 -27.77 -16.23 -13.09
CA ALA A 495 -26.96 -16.17 -11.86
C ALA A 495 -26.05 -17.40 -11.74
N ILE A 496 -25.32 -17.72 -12.80
CA ILE A 496 -24.50 -18.95 -12.92
C ILE A 496 -23.01 -18.77 -12.53
N GLY A 497 -22.71 -17.72 -11.75
CA GLY A 497 -21.37 -17.36 -11.29
C GLY A 497 -20.73 -16.25 -12.13
N MET A 498 -19.47 -15.96 -11.84
CA MET A 498 -18.69 -14.91 -12.50
C MET A 498 -17.39 -15.44 -13.12
N THR A 499 -16.78 -14.60 -13.95
CA THR A 499 -15.43 -14.79 -14.51
C THR A 499 -14.58 -13.59 -14.09
N ALA A 500 -13.32 -13.83 -13.70
CA ALA A 500 -12.40 -12.76 -13.37
C ALA A 500 -12.11 -11.86 -14.59
N ASN A 501 -12.00 -10.55 -14.37
CA ASN A 501 -11.64 -9.57 -15.40
C ASN A 501 -10.10 -9.48 -15.54
N ASP A 502 -9.46 -10.60 -15.86
CA ASP A 502 -7.99 -10.75 -15.89
C ASP A 502 -7.34 -10.48 -17.28
N LEU A 503 -8.14 -10.16 -18.30
CA LEU A 503 -7.65 -9.95 -19.67
C LEU A 503 -6.58 -8.87 -19.77
N LEU A 504 -6.72 -7.77 -19.04
CA LEU A 504 -5.75 -6.69 -19.02
C LEU A 504 -4.37 -7.18 -18.53
N ALA A 505 -4.37 -8.00 -17.48
CA ALA A 505 -3.16 -8.60 -16.93
C ALA A 505 -2.54 -9.62 -17.89
N ARG A 506 -3.37 -10.48 -18.51
CA ARG A 506 -2.93 -11.45 -19.52
C ARG A 506 -2.24 -10.78 -20.70
N HIS A 507 -2.83 -9.70 -21.23
CA HIS A 507 -2.24 -8.95 -22.34
C HIS A 507 -0.95 -8.22 -21.94
N ALA A 508 -0.81 -7.85 -20.67
CA ALA A 508 0.43 -7.33 -20.10
C ALA A 508 1.51 -8.41 -19.84
N GLY A 509 1.22 -9.69 -20.15
CA GLY A 509 2.14 -10.79 -19.92
C GLY A 509 2.28 -11.19 -18.44
N LEU A 510 1.26 -10.95 -17.61
CA LEU A 510 1.19 -11.45 -16.24
C LEU A 510 0.50 -12.81 -16.17
N SER A 511 0.91 -13.63 -15.20
CA SER A 511 0.39 -14.98 -14.97
C SER A 511 -1.06 -14.94 -14.50
N CYS A 512 -1.95 -15.62 -15.23
CA CYS A 512 -3.38 -15.64 -14.93
C CYS A 512 -4.02 -17.02 -15.15
N HIS A 513 -4.76 -17.49 -14.14
CA HIS A 513 -5.44 -18.79 -14.14
C HIS A 513 -6.88 -18.68 -13.57
N ASP A 514 -7.78 -18.02 -14.29
CA ASP A 514 -9.12 -17.58 -13.80
C ASP A 514 -8.98 -16.54 -12.68
N GLY A 515 -8.23 -15.47 -12.99
CA GLY A 515 -7.75 -14.45 -12.05
C GLY A 515 -6.24 -14.23 -12.19
N VAL A 516 -5.78 -13.07 -11.73
CA VAL A 516 -4.35 -12.69 -11.71
C VAL A 516 -3.67 -13.41 -10.56
N ASP A 517 -2.64 -14.20 -10.85
CA ASP A 517 -1.91 -14.91 -9.81
C ASP A 517 -1.12 -13.92 -8.95
N THR A 518 -1.23 -14.09 -7.63
CA THR A 518 -0.53 -13.25 -6.66
C THR A 518 0.04 -14.06 -5.51
N ASP A 519 1.04 -13.51 -4.83
CA ASP A 519 1.51 -14.00 -3.53
C ASP A 519 0.48 -13.72 -2.40
N GLN A 520 0.80 -14.08 -1.15
CA GLN A 520 -0.10 -13.84 -0.01
C GLN A 520 -0.37 -12.37 0.33
N ASN A 521 0.33 -11.45 -0.32
CA ASN A 521 0.22 -10.00 -0.11
C ASN A 521 -0.41 -9.29 -1.31
N GLY A 522 -0.76 -10.03 -2.36
CA GLY A 522 -1.37 -9.49 -3.57
C GLY A 522 -0.37 -9.05 -4.63
N ALA A 523 0.94 -9.27 -4.45
CA ALA A 523 1.95 -8.93 -5.45
C ALA A 523 1.95 -9.97 -6.57
N THR A 524 2.10 -9.52 -7.83
CA THR A 524 2.26 -10.39 -9.00
C THR A 524 3.74 -10.76 -9.19
N GLU A 525 4.10 -11.46 -10.27
CA GLU A 525 5.54 -11.63 -10.62
C GLU A 525 6.25 -10.32 -10.96
N ASP A 526 5.50 -9.25 -11.22
CA ASP A 526 6.04 -7.90 -11.34
C ASP A 526 5.98 -7.20 -9.97
N PRO A 527 7.11 -6.81 -9.37
CA PRO A 527 7.14 -6.24 -8.02
C PRO A 527 6.44 -4.87 -7.92
N ARG A 528 6.07 -4.26 -9.06
CA ARG A 528 5.33 -3.00 -9.11
C ARG A 528 3.85 -3.17 -9.37
N ILE A 529 3.37 -4.40 -9.60
CA ILE A 529 1.98 -4.67 -9.94
C ILE A 529 1.36 -5.61 -8.92
N PHE A 530 0.22 -5.20 -8.38
CA PHE A 530 -0.58 -5.94 -7.42
C PHE A 530 -1.95 -6.27 -8.02
N ALA A 531 -2.63 -7.29 -7.49
CA ALA A 531 -4.03 -7.55 -7.78
C ALA A 531 -4.81 -7.83 -6.49
N VAL A 532 -6.03 -7.28 -6.40
CA VAL A 532 -6.88 -7.37 -5.20
C VAL A 532 -8.35 -7.61 -5.54
N GLY A 533 -9.09 -8.23 -4.62
CA GLY A 533 -10.52 -8.50 -4.74
C GLY A 533 -10.84 -9.66 -5.68
N ASP A 534 -12.02 -9.63 -6.30
CA ASP A 534 -12.55 -10.74 -7.10
C ASP A 534 -11.66 -11.15 -8.30
N VAL A 535 -10.71 -10.32 -8.74
CA VAL A 535 -9.78 -10.64 -9.83
C VAL A 535 -8.53 -11.37 -9.34
N ALA A 536 -8.19 -11.24 -8.05
CA ALA A 536 -6.95 -11.79 -7.50
C ALA A 536 -7.10 -13.29 -7.22
N ARG A 537 -6.18 -14.06 -7.78
CA ARG A 537 -5.99 -15.48 -7.48
C ARG A 537 -4.81 -15.62 -6.52
N GLN A 538 -5.12 -15.49 -5.24
CA GLN A 538 -4.12 -15.31 -4.18
C GLN A 538 -3.60 -16.64 -3.65
N ARG A 539 -2.28 -16.79 -3.59
CA ARG A 539 -1.64 -17.91 -2.91
C ARG A 539 -1.70 -17.72 -1.40
N GLY A 540 -1.93 -18.81 -0.67
CA GLY A 540 -1.94 -18.79 0.78
C GLY A 540 -1.57 -20.15 1.37
N PRO A 541 -1.41 -20.23 2.69
CA PRO A 541 -0.98 -21.46 3.38
C PRO A 541 -1.84 -22.69 3.04
N ASN A 542 -3.15 -22.48 2.87
CA ASN A 542 -4.12 -23.54 2.56
C ASN A 542 -4.48 -23.62 1.06
N ALA A 543 -3.83 -22.82 0.21
CA ALA A 543 -4.07 -22.73 -1.22
C ALA A 543 -2.76 -22.43 -1.96
N ALA A 544 -1.81 -23.37 -1.91
CA ALA A 544 -0.48 -23.21 -2.52
C ALA A 544 -0.55 -22.92 -4.03
N GLN A 545 -1.55 -23.50 -4.72
CA GLN A 545 -1.78 -23.24 -6.13
C GLN A 545 -2.50 -21.92 -6.41
N GLY A 546 -2.95 -21.17 -5.40
CA GLY A 546 -3.77 -19.97 -5.52
C GLY A 546 -5.27 -20.25 -5.52
N SER A 547 -6.06 -19.40 -4.88
CA SER A 547 -7.53 -19.47 -4.91
C SER A 547 -8.15 -18.07 -5.05
N ARG A 548 -9.39 -18.03 -5.53
CA ARG A 548 -10.16 -16.80 -5.68
C ARG A 548 -11.31 -16.82 -4.70
N ILE A 549 -11.39 -15.80 -3.84
CA ILE A 549 -12.44 -15.66 -2.85
C ILE A 549 -13.27 -14.43 -3.23
N GLU A 550 -14.46 -14.70 -3.75
CA GLU A 550 -15.42 -13.70 -4.23
C GLU A 550 -16.27 -13.17 -3.08
N SER A 551 -15.66 -12.46 -2.14
CA SER A 551 -16.38 -11.87 -1.02
C SER A 551 -15.96 -10.44 -0.73
N TRP A 552 -16.93 -9.66 -0.25
CA TRP A 552 -16.71 -8.30 0.19
C TRP A 552 -15.63 -8.25 1.28
N HIS A 553 -15.68 -9.15 2.27
CA HIS A 553 -14.68 -9.17 3.34
C HIS A 553 -13.27 -9.44 2.78
N ASN A 554 -13.11 -10.43 1.90
CA ASN A 554 -11.83 -10.75 1.29
C ASN A 554 -11.26 -9.58 0.47
N ALA A 555 -12.11 -8.84 -0.25
CA ALA A 555 -11.68 -7.65 -0.98
C ALA A 555 -11.09 -6.57 -0.07
N ASN A 556 -11.67 -6.35 1.12
CA ASN A 556 -11.13 -5.41 2.11
C ASN A 556 -9.80 -5.90 2.70
N GLU A 557 -9.71 -7.18 3.06
CA GLU A 557 -8.48 -7.76 3.64
C GLU A 557 -7.31 -7.74 2.65
N GLN A 558 -7.58 -8.09 1.38
CA GLN A 558 -6.56 -8.03 0.33
C GLN A 558 -6.13 -6.59 0.04
N ALA A 559 -7.06 -5.64 0.05
CA ALA A 559 -6.74 -4.22 -0.13
C ALA A 559 -5.80 -3.70 0.98
N ALA A 560 -6.11 -3.99 2.24
CA ALA A 560 -5.26 -3.59 3.38
C ALA A 560 -3.87 -4.21 3.31
N ARG A 561 -3.76 -5.48 2.89
CA ARG A 561 -2.48 -6.17 2.70
C ARG A 561 -1.65 -5.61 1.56
N ALA A 562 -2.26 -5.41 0.41
CA ALA A 562 -1.57 -4.84 -0.74
C ALA A 562 -1.06 -3.44 -0.40
N ALA A 563 -1.84 -2.62 0.29
CA ALA A 563 -1.40 -1.30 0.75
C ALA A 563 -0.18 -1.37 1.69
N ARG A 564 -0.17 -2.31 2.66
CA ARG A 564 0.99 -2.55 3.52
C ARG A 564 2.21 -2.99 2.71
N ALA A 565 2.04 -3.92 1.78
CA ALA A 565 3.12 -4.43 0.94
C ALA A 565 3.70 -3.35 0.01
N ILE A 566 2.86 -2.53 -0.63
CA ILE A 566 3.25 -1.37 -1.44
C ILE A 566 4.12 -0.42 -0.61
N LEU A 567 3.75 -0.18 0.64
CA LEU A 567 4.48 0.71 1.57
C LEU A 567 5.61 0.01 2.32
N SER A 568 5.95 -1.24 1.96
CA SER A 568 6.98 -2.05 2.63
C SER A 568 6.77 -2.18 4.15
N LYS A 569 5.51 -2.21 4.60
CA LYS A 569 5.12 -2.40 5.99
C LYS A 569 4.81 -3.88 6.29
N PRO A 570 4.96 -4.33 7.55
CA PRO A 570 4.57 -5.67 7.96
C PRO A 570 3.09 -5.96 7.67
N THR A 571 2.82 -7.15 7.16
CA THR A 571 1.47 -7.70 6.93
C THR A 571 1.13 -8.70 8.02
N ASP A 572 -0.07 -8.59 8.59
CA ASP A 572 -0.54 -9.48 9.65
C ASP A 572 -0.86 -10.91 9.11
N ALA A 573 -1.40 -11.78 9.96
CA ALA A 573 -1.96 -13.08 9.55
C ALA A 573 -3.33 -12.90 8.86
N MET A 574 -3.68 -13.75 7.89
CA MET A 574 -4.95 -13.62 7.18
C MET A 574 -6.07 -14.03 8.14
N PRO A 575 -7.07 -13.17 8.40
CA PRO A 575 -8.22 -13.61 9.15
C PRO A 575 -8.98 -14.67 8.36
N PRO A 576 -9.75 -15.54 9.03
CA PRO A 576 -10.64 -16.48 8.38
C PRO A 576 -11.60 -15.77 7.44
N ALA A 577 -11.82 -16.35 6.26
CA ALA A 577 -12.77 -15.81 5.30
C ALA A 577 -14.16 -15.65 5.93
N ARG A 578 -14.84 -14.55 5.62
CA ARG A 578 -16.20 -14.27 6.09
C ARG A 578 -17.12 -14.04 4.91
N PHE A 579 -18.33 -14.59 5.01
CA PHE A 579 -19.38 -14.47 4.01
C PHE A 579 -20.71 -14.24 4.70
N TRP A 580 -21.62 -13.56 4.01
CA TRP A 580 -23.01 -13.49 4.43
C TRP A 580 -23.94 -13.52 3.22
N SER A 581 -25.19 -13.90 3.46
CA SER A 581 -26.28 -13.77 2.49
C SER A 581 -27.57 -13.48 3.24
N THR A 582 -28.37 -12.58 2.68
CA THR A 582 -29.68 -12.23 3.24
C THR A 582 -30.77 -12.70 2.29
N GLN A 583 -31.65 -13.56 2.78
CA GLN A 583 -32.73 -14.17 1.99
C GLN A 583 -33.97 -14.20 2.87
N TYR A 584 -35.01 -13.44 2.52
CA TYR A 584 -36.17 -13.23 3.39
C TYR A 584 -35.73 -12.64 4.75
N ASP A 585 -36.21 -13.22 5.84
CA ASP A 585 -35.85 -12.96 7.23
C ASP A 585 -34.56 -13.67 7.70
N LEU A 586 -33.86 -14.39 6.79
CA LEU A 586 -32.65 -15.12 7.11
C LEU A 586 -31.40 -14.29 6.81
N ASN A 587 -30.53 -14.15 7.82
CA ASN A 587 -29.15 -13.71 7.68
C ASN A 587 -28.22 -14.91 7.87
N LEU A 588 -27.78 -15.51 6.76
CA LEU A 588 -26.79 -16.58 6.76
C LEU A 588 -25.40 -15.98 6.87
N GLN A 589 -24.58 -16.47 7.78
CA GLN A 589 -23.22 -16.01 8.04
C GLN A 589 -22.25 -17.17 8.11
N ILE A 590 -21.05 -16.98 7.58
CA ILE A 590 -20.00 -17.99 7.51
C ILE A 590 -18.69 -17.39 8.02
N ALA A 591 -17.96 -18.17 8.83
CA ALA A 591 -16.56 -17.93 9.17
C ALA A 591 -15.73 -19.13 8.75
N GLY A 592 -14.60 -18.90 8.08
CA GLY A 592 -13.78 -19.93 7.43
C GLY A 592 -14.19 -20.21 5.99
N LEU A 593 -13.41 -21.04 5.29
CA LEU A 593 -13.72 -21.48 3.94
C LEU A 593 -14.57 -22.77 3.99
N PRO A 594 -15.82 -22.75 3.49
CA PRO A 594 -16.66 -23.93 3.51
C PRO A 594 -16.12 -25.08 2.65
N ASP A 595 -16.11 -26.27 3.23
CA ASP A 595 -16.01 -27.52 2.48
C ASP A 595 -17.42 -28.08 2.26
N SER A 596 -17.82 -28.14 0.99
CA SER A 596 -19.14 -28.61 0.57
C SER A 596 -19.43 -30.09 0.91
N SER A 597 -18.39 -30.88 1.21
CA SER A 597 -18.48 -32.30 1.58
C SER A 597 -18.47 -32.53 3.10
N ALA A 598 -18.19 -31.50 3.89
CA ALA A 598 -18.02 -31.63 5.33
C ALA A 598 -19.31 -32.03 6.04
N LYS A 599 -19.14 -32.76 7.15
CA LYS A 599 -20.22 -33.09 8.09
C LYS A 599 -20.07 -32.20 9.33
N PRO A 600 -21.18 -31.76 9.94
CA PRO A 600 -21.11 -30.92 11.13
C PRO A 600 -20.52 -31.71 12.30
N VAL A 601 -19.64 -31.06 13.05
CA VAL A 601 -19.06 -31.54 14.32
C VAL A 601 -20.04 -31.26 15.46
N SER A 602 -20.72 -30.11 15.41
CA SER A 602 -21.82 -29.78 16.31
C SER A 602 -22.93 -29.07 15.55
N SER A 603 -24.15 -29.16 16.06
CA SER A 603 -25.32 -28.56 15.43
C SER A 603 -26.31 -28.10 16.48
N LEU A 604 -26.80 -26.88 16.31
CA LEU A 604 -27.95 -26.35 17.04
C LEU A 604 -29.06 -26.18 16.01
N TYR A 605 -30.17 -26.87 16.22
CA TYR A 605 -31.35 -26.80 15.35
C TYR A 605 -32.40 -25.86 15.95
N GLY A 606 -33.32 -25.37 15.11
CA GLY A 606 -34.39 -24.45 15.50
C GLY A 606 -34.63 -23.38 14.44
N SER A 607 -35.25 -22.27 14.83
CA SER A 607 -35.48 -21.10 13.95
C SER A 607 -34.19 -20.34 13.59
N ALA A 608 -33.15 -20.46 14.41
CA ALA A 608 -31.83 -19.87 14.19
C ALA A 608 -30.76 -20.99 14.26
N PRO A 609 -30.65 -21.85 13.23
CA PRO A 609 -29.72 -22.96 13.28
C PRO A 609 -28.26 -22.50 13.18
N TYR A 610 -27.37 -23.30 13.76
CA TYR A 610 -25.93 -23.11 13.72
C TYR A 610 -25.24 -24.46 13.52
N TRP A 611 -24.26 -24.50 12.63
CA TRP A 611 -23.46 -25.67 12.32
C TRP A 611 -21.99 -25.33 12.41
N GLU A 612 -21.26 -26.11 13.20
CA GLU A 612 -19.81 -26.04 13.28
C GLU A 612 -19.19 -27.20 12.50
N PHE A 613 -18.16 -26.90 11.71
CA PHE A 613 -17.39 -27.86 10.94
C PHE A 613 -15.90 -27.72 11.28
N HIS A 614 -15.09 -28.66 10.79
CA HIS A 614 -13.64 -28.50 10.90
C HIS A 614 -13.17 -27.31 10.04
N GLY A 615 -12.71 -26.24 10.71
CA GLY A 615 -12.13 -25.06 10.07
C GLY A 615 -13.14 -24.00 9.56
N PHE A 616 -14.44 -24.24 9.68
CA PHE A 616 -15.46 -23.23 9.35
C PHE A 616 -16.76 -23.44 10.14
N ALA A 617 -17.59 -22.40 10.22
CA ALA A 617 -18.92 -22.46 10.81
C ALA A 617 -19.95 -21.71 9.96
N VAL A 618 -21.20 -22.13 10.06
CA VAL A 618 -22.35 -21.51 9.39
C VAL A 618 -23.44 -21.24 10.41
N GLY A 619 -23.88 -19.99 10.54
CA GLY A 619 -24.98 -19.58 11.40
C GLY A 619 -26.10 -18.91 10.61
N ILE A 620 -27.34 -19.12 11.01
CA ILE A 620 -28.51 -18.38 10.52
C ILE A 620 -29.01 -17.50 11.65
N ASN A 621 -29.03 -16.19 11.43
CA ASN A 621 -29.41 -15.17 12.42
C ASN A 621 -28.58 -15.27 13.73
N ARG A 622 -27.30 -15.63 13.60
CA ARG A 622 -26.37 -15.86 14.73
C ARG A 622 -24.99 -15.22 14.53
N PRO A 623 -24.92 -13.88 14.41
CA PRO A 623 -23.66 -13.17 14.19
C PRO A 623 -22.65 -13.40 15.32
N GLY A 624 -23.12 -13.41 16.57
CA GLY A 624 -22.26 -13.60 17.73
C GLY A 624 -21.58 -14.97 17.77
N ASP A 625 -22.30 -16.05 17.46
CA ASP A 625 -21.73 -17.41 17.41
C ASP A 625 -20.67 -17.54 16.31
N VAL A 626 -20.96 -17.03 15.11
CA VAL A 626 -20.04 -17.08 13.97
C VAL A 626 -18.79 -16.22 14.23
N HIS A 627 -18.95 -15.06 14.89
CA HIS A 627 -17.82 -14.23 15.29
C HIS A 627 -16.93 -14.92 16.32
N ARG A 628 -17.52 -15.52 17.37
CA ARG A 628 -16.78 -16.32 18.36
C ARG A 628 -15.99 -17.46 17.70
N PHE A 629 -16.60 -18.15 16.74
CA PHE A 629 -15.91 -19.19 15.97
C PHE A 629 -14.70 -18.62 15.21
N ALA A 630 -14.87 -17.50 14.51
CA ALA A 630 -13.80 -16.86 13.74
C ALA A 630 -12.61 -16.48 14.63
N SER A 631 -12.86 -15.85 15.78
CA SER A 631 -11.80 -15.48 16.74
C SER A 631 -11.04 -16.72 17.23
N ARG A 632 -11.74 -17.81 17.53
CA ARG A 632 -11.13 -19.07 17.99
C ARG A 632 -10.19 -19.70 16.95
N ILE A 633 -10.48 -19.61 15.66
CA ILE A 633 -9.65 -20.19 14.60
C ILE A 633 -8.58 -19.23 14.05
N SER A 634 -8.52 -17.98 14.53
CA SER A 634 -7.54 -16.96 14.11
C SER A 634 -6.29 -16.90 14.99
N GLY A 635 -6.29 -17.58 16.16
CA GLY A 635 -5.17 -17.56 17.12
C GLY A 635 -3.93 -18.35 16.64
N PRO A 636 -2.72 -18.02 17.13
CA PRO A 636 -1.51 -18.74 16.76
C PRO A 636 -1.53 -20.17 17.34
N ASN A 637 -1.31 -21.16 16.48
CA ASN A 637 -1.24 -22.62 16.71
C ASN A 637 -2.55 -23.35 17.06
N HIS A 638 -3.16 -23.96 16.03
CA HIS A 638 -3.94 -25.19 16.23
C HIS A 638 -3.55 -26.27 15.21
N SER A 639 -2.60 -27.11 15.62
CA SER A 639 -2.56 -28.51 15.19
C SER A 639 -3.83 -29.21 15.69
N SER A 640 -4.30 -30.20 14.95
CA SER A 640 -5.56 -30.94 15.14
C SER A 640 -5.70 -31.74 16.44
N GLU A 641 -4.93 -31.46 17.49
CA GLU A 641 -4.96 -32.16 18.78
C GLU A 641 -5.61 -31.37 19.92
N SER A 642 -5.98 -30.09 19.72
CA SER A 642 -6.58 -29.25 20.78
C SER A 642 -8.10 -29.15 20.75
N LEU A 643 -8.80 -30.26 20.46
CA LEU A 643 -10.28 -30.36 20.62
C LEU A 643 -10.71 -30.63 22.08
N SER A 644 -9.82 -30.46 23.05
CA SER A 644 -10.08 -30.71 24.47
C SER A 644 -9.51 -29.61 25.37
N ARG A 645 -10.07 -28.39 25.31
CA ARG A 645 -9.92 -27.41 26.39
C ARG A 645 -11.03 -26.36 26.31
N LEU A 646 -12.22 -26.79 26.70
CA LEU A 646 -13.23 -25.89 27.24
C LEU A 646 -12.77 -25.48 28.65
N ARG A 647 -12.57 -24.17 28.87
CA ARG A 647 -12.50 -23.45 30.15
C ARG A 647 -11.33 -23.79 31.10
N PRO A 648 -10.73 -22.75 31.71
CA PRO A 648 -10.45 -22.74 33.13
C PRO A 648 -11.39 -21.69 33.74
N THR A 649 -12.66 -22.02 33.99
CA THR A 649 -13.03 -22.12 35.41
C THR A 649 -11.99 -22.99 36.10
N LEU A 650 -11.14 -22.39 36.93
CA LEU A 650 -10.24 -23.12 37.83
C LEU A 650 -11.06 -24.26 38.43
N ASP A 651 -10.74 -25.48 38.03
CA ASP A 651 -11.26 -26.68 38.66
C ASP A 651 -10.76 -26.61 40.12
N ASP A 652 -11.67 -26.50 41.09
CA ASP A 652 -11.35 -26.36 42.52
C ASP A 652 -10.39 -27.45 43.03
N THR A 653 -10.27 -28.53 42.27
CA THR A 653 -9.42 -29.68 42.57
C THR A 653 -7.92 -29.43 42.36
N ASN A 654 -7.50 -28.36 41.65
CA ASN A 654 -6.07 -28.12 41.31
C ASN A 654 -5.55 -26.69 41.56
N SER A 655 -6.16 -25.97 42.50
CA SER A 655 -5.69 -24.66 42.98
C SER A 655 -5.34 -24.70 44.47
N THR A 656 -4.47 -23.80 44.92
CA THR A 656 -4.23 -23.50 46.33
C THR A 656 -4.78 -22.12 46.67
N LEU A 657 -5.40 -22.02 47.84
CA LEU A 657 -5.84 -20.74 48.38
C LEU A 657 -4.68 -20.15 49.19
N GLU A 658 -4.17 -18.99 48.75
CA GLU A 658 -2.99 -18.34 49.32
C GLU A 658 -3.33 -16.92 49.78
N HIS A 659 -2.70 -16.49 50.87
CA HIS A 659 -2.98 -15.20 51.51
C HIS A 659 -2.45 -14.05 50.66
N LEU A 660 -3.25 -12.99 50.50
CA LEU A 660 -2.89 -11.79 49.75
C LEU A 660 -2.65 -10.57 50.66
N CYS A 661 -3.66 -10.14 51.41
CA CYS A 661 -3.61 -8.93 52.25
C CYS A 661 -4.76 -8.88 53.27
N HIS A 662 -4.75 -7.92 54.18
CA HIS A 662 -5.88 -7.62 55.05
C HIS A 662 -6.93 -6.77 54.32
N ALA A 663 -8.23 -7.00 54.56
CA ALA A 663 -9.32 -6.33 53.84
C ALA A 663 -9.30 -4.80 53.95
N ASP A 664 -8.88 -4.28 55.10
CA ASP A 664 -8.76 -2.83 55.35
C ASP A 664 -7.66 -2.13 54.53
N GLU A 665 -6.79 -2.90 53.86
CA GLU A 665 -5.78 -2.37 52.94
C GLU A 665 -6.37 -2.03 51.57
N LEU A 666 -7.55 -2.56 51.22
CA LEU A 666 -8.23 -2.26 49.96
C LEU A 666 -9.18 -1.07 50.12
N ARG A 667 -9.15 -0.15 49.15
CA ARG A 667 -10.07 1.01 49.11
C ARG A 667 -10.87 1.01 47.80
N GLU A 668 -12.12 1.46 47.89
CA GLU A 668 -13.01 1.60 46.74
C GLU A 668 -12.40 2.53 45.69
N GLY A 669 -12.31 2.07 44.45
CA GLY A 669 -11.74 2.83 43.33
C GLY A 669 -10.22 3.02 43.37
N GLN A 670 -9.51 2.43 44.35
CA GLN A 670 -8.04 2.42 44.40
C GLN A 670 -7.51 1.02 44.08
N ILE A 671 -6.42 0.97 43.31
CA ILE A 671 -5.70 -0.26 43.00
C ILE A 671 -4.41 -0.27 43.80
N SER A 672 -4.16 -1.35 44.53
CA SER A 672 -2.94 -1.56 45.32
C SER A 672 -2.16 -2.75 44.78
N ARG A 673 -0.83 -2.62 44.76
CA ARG A 673 0.07 -3.67 44.33
C ARG A 673 0.58 -4.49 45.50
N PHE A 674 0.59 -5.80 45.34
CA PHE A 674 1.09 -6.77 46.31
C PHE A 674 2.12 -7.68 45.64
N GLU A 675 3.18 -8.01 46.37
CA GLU A 675 4.12 -9.08 45.99
C GLU A 675 3.62 -10.39 46.58
N HIS A 676 3.39 -11.38 45.72
CA HIS A 676 2.82 -12.68 46.09
C HIS A 676 3.74 -13.81 45.60
N THR A 677 4.10 -14.71 46.51
CA THR A 677 5.11 -15.76 46.29
C THR A 677 4.85 -16.62 45.05
N SER A 678 3.60 -17.04 44.83
CA SER A 678 3.22 -17.93 43.73
C SER A 678 2.68 -17.21 42.49
N ALA A 679 2.26 -15.95 42.64
CA ALA A 679 1.57 -15.19 41.59
C ALA A 679 2.41 -14.02 41.05
N GLY A 680 3.58 -13.77 41.63
CA GLY A 680 4.39 -12.62 41.30
C GLY A 680 3.71 -11.33 41.79
N HIS A 681 3.53 -10.36 40.90
CA HIS A 681 2.88 -9.09 41.25
C HIS A 681 1.37 -9.15 41.03
N VAL A 682 0.60 -8.81 42.05
CA VAL A 682 -0.87 -8.82 42.03
C VAL A 682 -1.38 -7.40 42.27
N SER A 683 -2.32 -6.96 41.44
CA SER A 683 -3.08 -5.73 41.61
C SER A 683 -4.44 -6.08 42.21
N ALA A 684 -4.81 -5.45 43.34
CA ALA A 684 -6.10 -5.69 43.99
C ALA A 684 -6.74 -4.39 44.50
N GLY A 685 -8.07 -4.38 44.58
CA GLY A 685 -8.86 -3.22 44.99
C GLY A 685 -10.31 -3.59 45.30
N LEU A 686 -11.12 -2.59 45.66
CA LEU A 686 -12.57 -2.75 45.82
C LEU A 686 -13.30 -2.09 44.66
N LEU A 687 -14.29 -2.79 44.12
CA LEU A 687 -15.21 -2.29 43.11
C LEU A 687 -16.65 -2.71 43.42
N ASP A 688 -17.54 -1.72 43.53
CA ASP A 688 -18.92 -1.90 44.01
C ASP A 688 -18.97 -2.64 45.37
N GLY A 689 -17.99 -2.36 46.24
CA GLY A 689 -17.83 -3.01 47.54
C GLY A 689 -17.38 -4.48 47.48
N ARG A 690 -16.98 -4.98 46.31
CA ARG A 690 -16.46 -6.34 46.13
C ARG A 690 -14.96 -6.31 45.83
N PRO A 691 -14.16 -7.14 46.50
CA PRO A 691 -12.75 -7.21 46.18
C PRO A 691 -12.49 -7.94 44.86
N PHE A 692 -11.48 -7.47 44.13
CA PHE A 692 -10.95 -8.14 42.96
C PHE A 692 -9.43 -8.26 43.07
N ALA A 693 -8.86 -9.23 42.36
CA ALA A 693 -7.43 -9.39 42.24
C ALA A 693 -7.08 -9.85 40.82
N VAL A 694 -6.12 -9.16 40.20
CA VAL A 694 -5.62 -9.43 38.84
C VAL A 694 -4.11 -9.40 38.83
N HIS A 695 -3.50 -9.96 37.79
CA HIS A 695 -2.05 -9.84 37.62
C HIS A 695 -1.69 -8.36 37.38
N ASP A 696 -0.62 -7.87 38.00
CA ASP A 696 -0.28 -6.44 37.96
C ASP A 696 0.30 -5.98 36.62
N ARG A 697 0.67 -6.90 35.72
CA ARG A 697 1.32 -6.55 34.45
C ARG A 697 0.31 -6.52 33.31
N CYS A 698 0.28 -5.40 32.57
CA CYS A 698 -0.52 -5.28 31.37
C CYS A 698 -0.08 -6.33 30.32
N PRO A 699 -0.99 -7.11 29.73
CA PRO A 699 -0.65 -8.12 28.71
C PRO A 699 -0.15 -7.53 27.38
N HIS A 700 -0.40 -6.23 27.14
CA HIS A 700 0.03 -5.52 25.94
C HIS A 700 1.49 -5.03 26.01
N ALA A 701 1.91 -4.46 27.14
CA ALA A 701 3.20 -3.81 27.31
C ALA A 701 3.65 -3.88 28.78
N ASP A 702 4.91 -3.58 29.05
CA ASP A 702 5.50 -3.63 30.40
C ASP A 702 5.04 -2.47 31.31
N ALA A 703 3.73 -2.38 31.55
CA ALA A 703 3.09 -1.38 32.39
C ALA A 703 2.45 -2.04 33.62
N SER A 704 2.57 -1.40 34.78
CA SER A 704 1.91 -1.82 36.02
C SER A 704 0.46 -1.31 36.04
N LEU A 705 -0.49 -2.21 36.26
CA LEU A 705 -1.91 -1.89 36.34
C LEU A 705 -2.28 -1.23 37.67
N SER A 706 -1.47 -1.40 38.72
CA SER A 706 -1.64 -0.67 39.99
C SER A 706 -1.44 0.84 39.87
N GLU A 707 -0.71 1.28 38.84
CA GLU A 707 -0.54 2.70 38.50
C GLU A 707 -1.69 3.24 37.63
N GLY A 708 -2.63 2.36 37.24
CA GLY A 708 -3.82 2.68 36.46
C GLY A 708 -4.98 3.21 37.30
N PHE A 709 -6.18 3.10 36.75
CA PHE A 709 -7.43 3.45 37.44
C PHE A 709 -8.53 2.45 37.08
N THR A 710 -9.62 2.44 37.84
CA THR A 710 -10.80 1.63 37.52
C THR A 710 -11.89 2.48 36.87
N GLU A 711 -12.64 1.89 35.94
CA GLU A 711 -13.81 2.51 35.33
C GLU A 711 -14.92 1.45 35.17
N GLY A 712 -16.03 1.62 35.88
CA GLY A 712 -17.05 0.57 35.98
C GLY A 712 -16.41 -0.74 36.44
N ARG A 713 -16.74 -1.87 35.80
CA ARG A 713 -16.19 -3.19 36.14
C ARG A 713 -14.79 -3.48 35.59
N ARG A 714 -14.02 -2.45 35.26
CA ARG A 714 -12.76 -2.61 34.53
C ARG A 714 -11.59 -1.95 35.24
N ILE A 715 -10.41 -2.54 35.06
CA ILE A 715 -9.11 -1.94 35.36
C ILE A 715 -8.51 -1.40 34.06
N VAL A 716 -8.01 -0.17 34.09
CA VAL A 716 -7.51 0.56 32.92
C VAL A 716 -6.02 0.77 33.04
N CYS A 717 -5.27 0.32 32.02
CA CYS A 717 -3.83 0.48 31.93
C CYS A 717 -3.44 1.97 31.82
N PRO A 718 -2.48 2.47 32.61
CA PRO A 718 -2.11 3.89 32.62
C PRO A 718 -1.36 4.31 31.36
N LEU A 719 -0.77 3.38 30.61
CA LEU A 719 0.10 3.68 29.49
C LEU A 719 -0.66 3.86 28.18
N HIS A 720 -1.59 2.95 27.89
CA HIS A 720 -2.28 2.88 26.60
C HIS A 720 -3.81 2.80 26.74
N PHE A 721 -4.33 2.97 27.96
CA PHE A 721 -5.77 2.94 28.26
C PHE A 721 -6.49 1.64 27.85
N ALA A 722 -5.76 0.53 27.69
CA ALA A 722 -6.35 -0.78 27.55
C ALA A 722 -7.15 -1.13 28.81
N GLU A 723 -8.38 -1.58 28.63
CA GLU A 723 -9.30 -1.89 29.72
C GLU A 723 -9.42 -3.41 29.88
N PHE A 724 -9.56 -3.91 31.10
CA PHE A 724 -9.73 -5.33 31.37
C PHE A 724 -10.84 -5.53 32.38
N ASP A 725 -11.77 -6.44 32.12
CA ASP A 725 -12.77 -6.83 33.13
C ASP A 725 -12.07 -7.52 34.32
N VAL A 726 -12.33 -7.04 35.54
CA VAL A 726 -11.60 -7.51 36.73
C VAL A 726 -11.99 -8.92 37.18
N GLU A 727 -13.08 -9.50 36.67
CA GLU A 727 -13.50 -10.89 36.95
C GLU A 727 -13.14 -11.83 35.82
N THR A 728 -13.38 -11.44 34.57
CA THR A 728 -13.17 -12.34 33.42
C THR A 728 -11.80 -12.20 32.78
N GLY A 729 -11.13 -11.07 32.99
CA GLY A 729 -9.85 -10.72 32.35
C GLY A 729 -9.99 -10.24 30.91
N GLU A 730 -11.20 -10.24 30.35
CA GLU A 730 -11.46 -9.90 28.96
C GLU A 730 -10.99 -8.47 28.65
N ALA A 731 -10.19 -8.34 27.59
CA ALA A 731 -9.65 -7.04 27.17
C ALA A 731 -10.67 -6.24 26.33
N PHE A 732 -10.88 -4.98 26.68
CA PHE A 732 -11.71 -4.00 25.97
C PHE A 732 -10.87 -2.77 25.62
N ASN A 733 -11.19 -2.12 24.49
CA ASN A 733 -10.49 -0.90 24.04
C ASN A 733 -8.95 -1.03 24.05
N ALA A 734 -8.44 -2.24 23.81
CA ALA A 734 -7.02 -2.55 23.90
C ALA A 734 -6.34 -2.51 22.51
N PRO A 735 -5.04 -2.17 22.44
CA PRO A 735 -4.28 -2.24 21.21
C PRO A 735 -4.27 -3.65 20.59
N PRO A 736 -4.15 -3.78 19.25
CA PRO A 736 -4.12 -5.08 18.58
C PRO A 736 -3.03 -6.00 19.15
N GLY A 737 -3.39 -7.24 19.46
CA GLY A 737 -2.48 -8.23 20.04
C GLY A 737 -2.40 -8.23 21.57
N CYS A 738 -3.18 -7.39 22.25
CA CYS A 738 -3.33 -7.48 23.71
C CYS A 738 -4.06 -8.78 24.11
N ALA A 739 -3.44 -9.60 24.94
CA ALA A 739 -4.08 -10.77 25.53
C ALA A 739 -5.03 -10.38 26.68
N ASP A 740 -5.91 -11.31 27.06
CA ASP A 740 -6.72 -11.20 28.27
C ASP A 740 -5.84 -11.18 29.53
N LEU A 741 -6.28 -10.44 30.53
CA LEU A 741 -5.60 -10.29 31.81
C LEU A 741 -5.86 -11.51 32.70
N ALA A 742 -4.84 -11.98 33.40
CA ALA A 742 -5.03 -13.05 34.39
C ALA A 742 -5.76 -12.49 35.63
N CYS A 743 -6.93 -13.05 35.92
CA CYS A 743 -7.72 -12.75 37.11
C CYS A 743 -7.62 -13.88 38.13
N TYR A 744 -7.68 -13.52 39.42
CA TYR A 744 -7.69 -14.48 40.52
C TYR A 744 -9.04 -14.51 41.21
N THR A 745 -9.54 -15.70 41.54
CA THR A 745 -10.70 -15.84 42.42
C THR A 745 -10.32 -15.36 43.82
N VAL A 746 -11.05 -14.38 44.32
CA VAL A 746 -10.85 -13.80 45.64
C VAL A 746 -11.79 -14.42 46.66
N GLU A 747 -11.26 -14.82 47.81
CA GLU A 747 -12.05 -15.29 48.96
C GLU A 747 -11.70 -14.49 50.23
N LEU A 748 -12.74 -14.06 50.95
CA LEU A 748 -12.58 -13.38 52.24
C LEU A 748 -12.81 -14.38 53.37
N GLN A 749 -11.81 -14.53 54.26
CA GLN A 749 -11.91 -15.33 55.47
C GLN A 749 -11.71 -14.44 56.70
N GLY A 750 -12.81 -14.03 57.33
CA GLY A 750 -12.77 -13.02 58.39
C GLY A 750 -12.41 -11.66 57.82
N THR A 751 -11.29 -11.08 58.26
CA THR A 751 -10.74 -9.80 57.75
C THR A 751 -9.56 -10.00 56.79
N GLU A 752 -9.25 -11.24 56.42
CA GLU A 752 -8.11 -11.59 55.56
C GLU A 752 -8.58 -11.99 54.16
N LEU A 753 -7.88 -11.49 53.15
CA LEU A 753 -8.13 -11.78 51.74
C LEU A 753 -7.17 -12.85 51.21
N PHE A 754 -7.72 -13.79 50.47
CA PHE A 754 -6.99 -14.87 49.82
C PHE A 754 -7.30 -14.92 48.33
N ILE A 755 -6.33 -15.38 47.55
CA ILE A 755 -6.47 -15.64 46.11
C ILE A 755 -6.25 -17.11 45.79
N ARG A 756 -6.99 -17.63 44.80
CA ARG A 756 -6.72 -18.97 44.26
C ARG A 756 -5.65 -18.90 43.18
N VAL A 757 -4.56 -19.62 43.41
CA VAL A 757 -3.46 -19.78 42.44
C VAL A 757 -3.36 -21.23 41.97
N PRO A 758 -2.96 -21.50 40.72
CA PRO A 758 -2.74 -22.87 40.26
C PRO A 758 -1.61 -23.55 41.05
N ARG A 759 -1.76 -24.84 41.40
CA ARG A 759 -0.64 -25.61 41.98
C ARG A 759 0.51 -25.68 40.98
N GLY A 760 1.63 -25.03 41.28
CA GLY A 760 2.82 -25.10 40.44
C GLY A 760 3.37 -26.53 40.37
N ASN A 761 3.59 -27.05 39.16
CA ASN A 761 4.65 -28.04 38.99
C ASN A 761 5.95 -27.30 39.29
N ALA A 762 6.67 -27.74 40.32
CA ALA A 762 8.02 -27.28 40.58
C ALA A 762 8.85 -27.42 39.28
N ALA A 763 9.19 -26.30 38.67
CA ALA A 763 10.05 -26.25 37.51
C ALA A 763 11.51 -26.45 37.96
N THR A 764 12.21 -27.36 37.30
CA THR A 764 13.63 -27.19 36.96
C THR A 764 13.72 -26.69 35.54
#